data_AF-A0A8C7X1W1-F1
#
_entry.id   AF-A0A8C7X1W1-F1
#
_cell.length_a   1.000
_cell.length_b   1.000
_cell.length_c   1.000
_cell.angle_alpha   90.00
_cell.angle_beta   90.00
_cell.angle_gamma   90.00
#
_symmetry.space_group_name_H-M   'P 1'
#
loop_
_entity.id
_entity.type
_entity.pdbx_description
1 polymer ?
#
loop_
_entity_poly.entity_id
_entity_poly.type
_entity_poly.pdbx_seq_one_letter_code
_entity_poly.pdbx_strand_id
1 'polypeptide(L)'
;MAMCVGHNQYKLVPYVCPTIKPIKCANGRDPVLVYDEYHCCQHYACDCVCEGWGDPHYITVDGLYYSYQGNCTYVLVEEIITKYHLKIYIDNVFCDVGEDVSCPRSITISFGSQTVKLINHNPAGGRAELEAQRNGAKIQLPYSQYGLKIMSSGINLILEMPFLEIVVTFGMTGFRIELPYKYFGNNIQGHCGTCNNDQADDCMLPGGRLASTCAVMADYWVAKDIKQPYCPPPPPLPTEEPEPPQEPPCKHQTDNSLCDLIKKRPFTECHPLVSPDNFYKGCVYDSCYVSNPAVQCTSLQTYAAACAQAGVCINWRNHTKLCNSNCDSGKVYKPCGLAKQPTCEDNDVFANYTVEGCFCPEGMKLFNRHSGICVKKCGCLDPQGIPREFNETFEYQCQECTCSKSTKIVTCTPKTCPQLAVPTCTEGFVLVNQTSPEDPCCPFLTCQCQVSKCKNVDSECKAGHKAVVKILEGKCCPELICEPKNVCVYNGTEYMPKSSFPTSKCQDCTCSNEVDRTTGLLKINCSPRQCDQKCAKGFVYEETNSGDCCGKCVQKYCVVSVNGTDHLLTPGETWSPLQNSCEQYSCGGTFTISTSSVVCPPFQQSNCKPDTIQTAANGCCKICVEKDSACNVTSMKTHVSQNDCQSKEEVDMPYCEGSCITFARYSAPEAAIKHTCSCCKEARFSKRTIDLVCKNGKILPFTYMFVEECSCSQTRCTDDKHARRKRSFTLQ
;
A
#
# COMPACT_ATOMS: atom_id res chain seq x y z
N MET A 1 -64.12 -59.32 21.96
CA MET A 1 -63.02 -60.15 22.52
C MET A 1 -63.43 -61.61 22.55
N ALA A 2 -62.52 -62.53 22.23
CA ALA A 2 -62.75 -63.97 22.36
C ALA A 2 -62.16 -64.45 23.70
N MET A 3 -63.01 -64.96 24.60
CA MET A 3 -62.57 -65.60 25.85
C MET A 3 -62.58 -67.12 25.68
N CYS A 4 -61.48 -67.78 26.00
CA CYS A 4 -61.43 -69.24 26.11
C CYS A 4 -62.22 -69.67 27.34
N VAL A 5 -63.23 -70.51 27.16
CA VAL A 5 -64.05 -71.06 28.26
C VAL A 5 -63.71 -72.53 28.56
N GLY A 6 -62.60 -73.03 28.01
CA GLY A 6 -62.13 -74.42 28.13
C GLY A 6 -62.54 -75.30 26.95
N HIS A 7 -61.92 -76.49 26.83
CA HIS A 7 -62.20 -77.51 25.81
C HIS A 7 -62.21 -77.01 24.34
N ASN A 8 -61.27 -76.14 23.95
CA ASN A 8 -61.24 -75.51 22.62
C ASN A 8 -62.51 -74.71 22.26
N GLN A 9 -63.33 -74.33 23.24
CA GLN A 9 -64.49 -73.45 23.02
C GLN A 9 -64.17 -72.01 23.39
N TYR A 10 -64.64 -71.08 22.54
CA TYR A 10 -64.48 -69.64 22.73
C TYR A 10 -65.84 -68.95 22.79
N LYS A 11 -65.96 -67.98 23.71
CA LYS A 11 -67.10 -67.08 23.81
C LYS A 11 -66.71 -65.71 23.28
N LEU A 12 -67.47 -65.21 22.31
CA LEU A 12 -67.34 -63.82 21.87
C LEU A 12 -68.09 -62.92 22.85
N VAL A 13 -67.36 -62.06 23.53
CA VAL A 13 -67.91 -60.99 24.38
C VAL A 13 -67.75 -59.67 23.63
N PRO A 14 -68.84 -58.89 23.42
CA PRO A 14 -68.76 -57.56 22.82
C PRO A 14 -67.79 -56.67 23.60
N TYR A 15 -66.87 -56.01 22.90
CA TYR A 15 -66.02 -54.98 23.50
C TYR A 15 -66.78 -53.66 23.43
N VAL A 16 -67.21 -53.14 24.57
CA VAL A 16 -68.03 -51.92 24.64
C VAL A 16 -67.11 -50.75 24.95
N CYS A 17 -67.10 -49.76 24.06
CA CYS A 17 -66.28 -48.56 24.25
C CYS A 17 -66.84 -47.68 25.38
N PRO A 18 -65.97 -47.18 26.27
CA PRO A 18 -66.36 -46.16 27.23
C PRO A 18 -66.69 -44.85 26.51
N THR A 19 -67.51 -44.01 27.14
CA THR A 19 -67.78 -42.66 26.63
C THR A 19 -66.48 -41.85 26.63
N ILE A 20 -66.13 -41.29 25.47
CA ILE A 20 -64.92 -40.47 25.30
C ILE A 20 -65.10 -39.18 26.11
N LYS A 21 -64.17 -38.92 27.03
CA LYS A 21 -64.14 -37.70 27.85
C LYS A 21 -63.02 -36.78 27.38
N PRO A 22 -63.28 -35.49 27.13
CA PRO A 22 -62.24 -34.54 26.80
C PRO A 22 -61.24 -34.43 27.96
N ILE A 23 -59.96 -34.30 27.63
CA ILE A 23 -58.86 -34.07 28.58
C ILE A 23 -58.20 -32.72 28.28
N LYS A 24 -57.35 -32.25 29.19
CA LYS A 24 -56.45 -31.13 28.95
C LYS A 24 -55.02 -31.66 29.04
N CYS A 25 -54.21 -31.39 28.01
CA CYS A 25 -52.82 -31.78 28.03
C CYS A 25 -52.01 -30.86 28.95
N ALA A 26 -51.13 -31.44 29.77
CA ALA A 26 -50.25 -30.75 30.69
C ALA A 26 -49.27 -29.84 29.93
N ASN A 27 -48.83 -30.28 28.74
CA ASN A 27 -48.01 -29.49 27.82
C ASN A 27 -48.77 -28.38 27.07
N GLY A 28 -50.07 -28.20 27.35
CA GLY A 28 -50.91 -27.15 26.79
C GLY A 28 -51.35 -27.35 25.34
N ARG A 29 -51.02 -28.48 24.71
CA ARG A 29 -51.43 -28.81 23.34
C ARG A 29 -52.87 -29.32 23.27
N ASP A 30 -53.41 -29.31 22.06
CA ASP A 30 -54.69 -29.94 21.76
C ASP A 30 -54.58 -31.46 21.89
N PRO A 31 -55.52 -32.12 22.60
CA PRO A 31 -55.55 -33.58 22.69
C PRO A 31 -55.83 -34.24 21.33
N VAL A 32 -55.20 -35.39 21.11
CA VAL A 32 -55.39 -36.22 19.90
C VAL A 32 -56.20 -37.47 20.23
N LEU A 33 -56.94 -37.98 19.24
CA LEU A 33 -57.65 -39.25 19.37
C LEU A 33 -56.72 -40.41 19.00
N VAL A 34 -56.53 -41.34 19.94
CA VAL A 34 -55.75 -42.55 19.75
C VAL A 34 -56.62 -43.77 20.01
N TYR A 35 -56.25 -44.89 19.41
CA TYR A 35 -56.89 -46.17 19.72
C TYR A 35 -56.24 -46.83 20.93
N ASP A 36 -57.05 -47.58 21.68
CA ASP A 36 -56.55 -48.49 22.71
C ASP A 36 -55.64 -49.60 22.15
N GLU A 37 -55.04 -50.37 23.07
CA GLU A 37 -54.16 -51.49 22.75
C GLU A 37 -54.82 -52.60 21.90
N TYR A 38 -56.15 -52.66 21.87
CA TYR A 38 -56.92 -53.64 21.09
C TYR A 38 -57.35 -53.09 19.73
N HIS A 39 -57.01 -51.83 19.41
CA HIS A 39 -57.47 -51.10 18.23
C HIS A 39 -59.01 -51.09 18.08
N CYS A 40 -59.72 -51.08 19.21
CA CYS A 40 -61.18 -51.19 19.24
C CYS A 40 -61.87 -49.88 19.61
N CYS A 41 -61.36 -49.17 20.62
CA CYS A 41 -61.96 -47.93 21.10
C CYS A 41 -60.99 -46.76 21.04
N GLN A 42 -61.54 -45.56 20.84
CA GLN A 42 -60.75 -44.33 20.85
C GLN A 42 -60.83 -43.64 22.21
N HIS A 43 -59.74 -43.02 22.60
CA HIS A 43 -59.68 -42.10 23.73
C HIS A 43 -58.80 -40.90 23.40
N TYR A 44 -58.93 -39.83 24.17
CA TYR A 44 -58.00 -38.71 24.06
C TYR A 44 -56.67 -39.05 24.73
N ALA A 45 -55.59 -38.61 24.10
CA ALA A 45 -54.23 -38.63 24.63
C ALA A 45 -53.51 -37.34 24.21
N CYS A 46 -52.29 -37.16 24.71
CA CYS A 46 -51.48 -35.98 24.47
C CYS A 46 -50.20 -36.41 23.76
N ASP A 47 -49.94 -35.86 22.58
CA ASP A 47 -48.68 -36.11 21.88
C ASP A 47 -47.51 -35.51 22.66
N CYS A 48 -46.37 -36.20 22.61
CA CYS A 48 -45.20 -35.93 23.41
C CYS A 48 -44.29 -34.94 22.65
N VAL A 49 -44.08 -33.74 23.19
CA VAL A 49 -43.21 -32.74 22.54
C VAL A 49 -42.17 -32.21 23.52
N CYS A 50 -40.91 -32.55 23.26
CA CYS A 50 -39.78 -32.08 24.03
C CYS A 50 -39.07 -30.95 23.28
N GLU A 51 -38.76 -29.87 23.97
CA GLU A 51 -38.14 -28.69 23.38
C GLU A 51 -36.96 -28.25 24.23
N GLY A 52 -35.94 -27.66 23.59
CA GLY A 52 -34.87 -27.01 24.30
C GLY A 52 -34.28 -25.88 23.47
N TRP A 53 -33.88 -24.80 24.11
CA TRP A 53 -33.26 -23.66 23.45
C TRP A 53 -32.25 -23.00 24.37
N GLY A 54 -31.18 -22.48 23.76
CA GLY A 54 -29.95 -22.31 24.52
C GLY A 54 -29.50 -23.65 25.13
N ASP A 55 -28.47 -23.60 25.95
CA ASP A 55 -28.26 -24.59 27.00
C ASP A 55 -27.98 -23.75 28.24
N PRO A 56 -29.09 -23.40 28.93
CA PRO A 56 -29.67 -24.48 29.72
C PRO A 56 -31.17 -24.79 29.62
N HIS A 57 -31.99 -24.26 28.72
CA HIS A 57 -33.46 -24.42 28.86
C HIS A 57 -34.04 -25.67 28.19
N TYR A 58 -34.85 -26.41 28.95
CA TYR A 58 -35.55 -27.60 28.51
C TYR A 58 -37.04 -27.54 28.89
N ILE A 59 -37.89 -28.08 28.03
CA ILE A 59 -39.30 -28.38 28.29
C ILE A 59 -39.49 -29.87 28.01
N THR A 60 -39.93 -30.61 29.02
CA THR A 60 -40.23 -32.04 28.93
C THR A 60 -41.45 -32.29 28.06
N VAL A 61 -41.69 -33.55 27.70
CA VAL A 61 -42.83 -33.92 26.84
C VAL A 61 -44.19 -33.57 27.43
N ASP A 62 -44.29 -33.50 28.76
CA ASP A 62 -45.50 -33.13 29.49
C ASP A 62 -45.53 -31.65 29.91
N GLY A 63 -44.51 -30.87 29.51
CA GLY A 63 -44.49 -29.42 29.60
C GLY A 63 -43.78 -28.83 30.82
N LEU A 64 -43.10 -29.65 31.62
CA LEU A 64 -42.30 -29.19 32.75
C LEU A 64 -41.06 -28.45 32.24
N TYR A 65 -40.89 -27.20 32.68
CA TYR A 65 -39.72 -26.39 32.38
C TYR A 65 -38.63 -26.59 33.44
N TYR A 66 -37.38 -26.77 33.00
CA TYR A 66 -36.21 -26.74 33.86
C TYR A 66 -35.00 -26.15 33.15
N SER A 67 -33.95 -25.86 33.91
CA SER A 67 -32.68 -25.40 33.37
C SER A 67 -31.52 -26.28 33.84
N TYR A 68 -30.65 -26.69 32.92
CA TYR A 68 -29.49 -27.53 33.17
C TYR A 68 -28.31 -27.13 32.29
N GLN A 69 -27.12 -26.91 32.86
CA GLN A 69 -25.89 -26.61 32.12
C GLN A 69 -24.95 -27.81 32.17
N GLY A 70 -24.62 -28.37 31.03
CA GLY A 70 -23.76 -29.54 30.95
C GLY A 70 -23.02 -29.61 29.62
N ASN A 71 -21.78 -30.08 29.62
CA ASN A 71 -20.89 -30.08 28.44
C ASN A 71 -20.67 -31.49 27.85
N CYS A 72 -21.57 -32.42 28.15
CA CYS A 72 -21.50 -33.81 27.72
C CYS A 72 -22.54 -34.14 26.66
N THR A 73 -22.52 -35.39 26.19
CA THR A 73 -23.65 -35.95 25.47
C THR A 73 -24.62 -36.59 26.45
N TYR A 74 -25.87 -36.16 26.39
CA TYR A 74 -26.95 -36.60 27.26
C TYR A 74 -28.04 -37.33 26.47
N VAL A 75 -28.74 -38.25 27.14
CA VAL A 75 -29.90 -38.96 26.60
C VAL A 75 -31.13 -38.07 26.77
N LEU A 76 -31.63 -37.52 25.66
CA LEU A 76 -32.89 -36.79 25.65
C LEU A 76 -34.08 -37.75 25.76
N VAL A 77 -34.06 -38.79 24.93
CA VAL A 77 -35.13 -39.79 24.84
C VAL A 77 -34.50 -41.16 24.63
N GLU A 78 -34.93 -42.15 25.40
CA GLU A 78 -34.78 -43.57 25.07
C GLU A 78 -36.06 -44.33 25.38
N GLU A 79 -36.31 -45.42 24.63
CA GLU A 79 -37.44 -46.30 24.91
C GLU A 79 -37.26 -47.07 26.22
N ILE A 80 -38.32 -47.15 27.02
CA ILE A 80 -38.36 -48.01 28.22
C ILE A 80 -38.42 -49.48 27.78
N ILE A 81 -39.38 -49.80 26.91
CA ILE A 81 -39.50 -51.09 26.23
C ILE A 81 -39.08 -50.89 24.78
N THR A 82 -37.94 -51.47 24.42
CA THR A 82 -37.33 -51.34 23.10
C THR A 82 -38.18 -51.98 22.00
N LYS A 83 -39.03 -51.17 21.35
CA LYS A 83 -39.89 -51.59 20.23
C LYS A 83 -39.27 -51.19 18.90
N TYR A 84 -38.68 -50.01 18.86
CA TYR A 84 -38.14 -49.39 17.65
C TYR A 84 -36.63 -49.13 17.74
N HIS A 85 -36.02 -49.37 18.91
CA HIS A 85 -34.64 -49.02 19.22
C HIS A 85 -34.39 -47.51 19.04
N LEU A 86 -35.36 -46.68 19.43
CA LEU A 86 -35.24 -45.23 19.36
C LEU A 86 -34.40 -44.71 20.54
N LYS A 87 -33.34 -43.97 20.23
CA LYS A 87 -32.56 -43.17 21.18
C LYS A 87 -32.21 -41.83 20.57
N ILE A 88 -32.41 -40.75 21.32
CA ILE A 88 -32.09 -39.39 20.90
C ILE A 88 -31.13 -38.79 21.92
N TYR A 89 -30.01 -38.28 21.43
CA TYR A 89 -28.94 -37.70 22.23
C TYR A 89 -28.73 -36.24 21.86
N ILE A 90 -28.45 -35.41 22.86
CA ILE A 90 -27.96 -34.04 22.65
C ILE A 90 -26.50 -33.97 23.08
N ASP A 91 -25.66 -33.39 22.22
CA ASP A 91 -24.24 -33.21 22.46
C ASP A 91 -23.96 -31.72 22.68
N ASN A 92 -23.67 -31.38 23.93
CA ASN A 92 -23.44 -30.01 24.38
C ASN A 92 -21.95 -29.72 24.50
N VAL A 93 -21.56 -28.47 24.29
CA VAL A 93 -20.18 -27.98 24.41
C VAL A 93 -20.17 -26.62 25.08
N PHE A 94 -19.10 -26.25 25.78
CA PHE A 94 -18.95 -24.88 26.23
C PHE A 94 -18.69 -23.95 25.04
N CYS A 95 -19.59 -23.00 24.84
CA CYS A 95 -19.50 -22.00 23.77
C CYS A 95 -18.91 -20.67 24.25
N ASP A 96 -18.96 -20.40 25.56
CA ASP A 96 -18.23 -19.32 26.21
C ASP A 96 -17.44 -19.87 27.40
N VAL A 97 -16.11 -19.81 27.31
CA VAL A 97 -15.18 -20.32 28.33
C VAL A 97 -15.09 -19.39 29.54
N GLY A 98 -15.52 -18.13 29.41
CA GLY A 98 -15.48 -17.14 30.50
C GLY A 98 -16.71 -17.16 31.42
N GLU A 99 -17.83 -17.70 30.94
CA GLU A 99 -19.13 -17.72 31.65
C GLU A 99 -19.68 -19.15 31.84
N ASP A 100 -18.90 -20.19 31.50
CA ASP A 100 -19.26 -21.62 31.56
C ASP A 100 -20.59 -21.97 30.83
N VAL A 101 -20.99 -21.15 29.86
CA VAL A 101 -22.22 -21.33 29.10
C VAL A 101 -22.07 -22.49 28.13
N SER A 102 -22.99 -23.45 28.26
CA SER A 102 -23.07 -24.58 27.36
C SER A 102 -23.95 -24.23 26.14
N CYS A 103 -23.70 -24.87 25.00
CA CYS A 103 -24.50 -24.74 23.79
C CYS A 103 -24.64 -26.10 23.11
N PRO A 104 -25.82 -26.41 22.51
CA PRO A 104 -26.02 -27.66 21.80
C PRO A 104 -25.29 -27.65 20.45
N ARG A 105 -24.31 -28.53 20.27
CA ARG A 105 -23.54 -28.68 19.03
C ARG A 105 -24.22 -29.62 18.05
N SER A 106 -24.80 -30.72 18.53
CA SER A 106 -25.47 -31.67 17.66
C SER A 106 -26.55 -32.47 18.37
N ILE A 107 -27.56 -32.92 17.61
CA ILE A 107 -28.51 -33.95 18.04
C ILE A 107 -28.26 -35.22 17.23
N THR A 108 -28.24 -36.36 17.90
CA THR A 108 -28.06 -37.68 17.28
C THR A 108 -29.30 -38.52 17.51
N ILE A 109 -29.90 -39.00 16.43
CA ILE A 109 -31.09 -39.83 16.42
C ILE A 109 -30.66 -41.23 15.97
N SER A 110 -30.77 -42.19 16.86
CA SER A 110 -30.58 -43.61 16.59
C SER A 110 -31.95 -44.29 16.50
N PHE A 111 -32.17 -45.04 15.43
CA PHE A 111 -33.39 -45.80 15.20
C PHE A 111 -33.07 -47.09 14.44
N GLY A 112 -33.42 -48.25 15.01
CA GLY A 112 -33.03 -49.55 14.45
C GLY A 112 -31.52 -49.65 14.24
N SER A 113 -31.09 -49.84 12.98
CA SER A 113 -29.67 -49.86 12.58
C SER A 113 -29.18 -48.54 11.94
N GLN A 114 -29.99 -47.49 11.97
CA GLN A 114 -29.69 -46.20 11.36
C GLN A 114 -29.34 -45.17 12.43
N THR A 115 -28.31 -44.37 12.19
CA THR A 115 -27.95 -43.23 13.02
C THR A 115 -27.90 -41.99 12.16
N VAL A 116 -28.66 -40.96 12.54
CA VAL A 116 -28.66 -39.65 11.90
C VAL A 116 -28.11 -38.63 12.89
N LYS A 117 -27.17 -37.80 12.46
CA LYS A 117 -26.61 -36.72 13.28
C LYS A 117 -26.87 -35.39 12.59
N LEU A 118 -27.53 -34.46 13.28
CA LEU A 118 -27.74 -33.08 12.82
C LEU A 118 -26.79 -32.19 13.61
N ILE A 119 -25.99 -31.38 12.92
CA ILE A 119 -24.85 -30.66 13.47
C ILE A 119 -24.99 -29.17 13.16
N ASN A 120 -24.71 -28.34 14.17
CA ASN A 120 -24.43 -26.93 14.01
C ASN A 120 -22.96 -26.70 14.38
N HIS A 121 -22.12 -26.39 13.39
CA HIS A 121 -20.70 -26.14 13.59
C HIS A 121 -20.42 -24.80 14.28
N ASN A 122 -21.42 -23.92 14.35
CA ASN A 122 -21.31 -22.62 15.01
C ASN A 122 -22.33 -22.50 16.17
N PRO A 123 -22.15 -23.28 17.27
CA PRO A 123 -23.09 -23.31 18.39
C PRO A 123 -23.11 -22.03 19.22
N ALA A 124 -22.04 -21.22 19.18
CA ALA A 124 -21.94 -19.92 19.88
C ALA A 124 -22.75 -18.79 19.22
N GLY A 125 -23.41 -19.05 18.09
CA GLY A 125 -24.24 -18.07 17.38
C GLY A 125 -23.53 -17.38 16.21
N GLY A 126 -24.30 -16.61 15.42
CA GLY A 126 -23.84 -16.01 14.16
C GLY A 126 -24.54 -16.62 12.95
N ARG A 127 -23.81 -16.87 11.85
CA ARG A 127 -24.37 -17.54 10.67
C ARG A 127 -24.51 -19.04 10.95
N ALA A 128 -25.67 -19.62 10.64
CA ALA A 128 -25.89 -21.05 10.74
C ALA A 128 -24.92 -21.83 9.85
N GLU A 129 -24.19 -22.79 10.42
CA GLU A 129 -23.33 -23.71 9.68
C GLU A 129 -23.81 -25.14 9.93
N LEU A 130 -24.78 -25.55 9.11
CA LEU A 130 -25.57 -26.76 9.33
C LEU A 130 -25.06 -27.93 8.48
N GLU A 131 -24.94 -29.09 9.10
CA GLU A 131 -24.59 -30.34 8.43
C GLU A 131 -25.45 -31.49 8.95
N ALA A 132 -25.87 -32.38 8.04
CA ALA A 132 -26.48 -33.64 8.41
C ALA A 132 -25.56 -34.80 8.00
N GLN A 133 -25.52 -35.83 8.85
CA GLN A 133 -24.79 -37.07 8.60
C GLN A 133 -25.70 -38.27 8.82
N ARG A 134 -25.49 -39.34 8.06
CA ARG A 134 -26.10 -40.66 8.26
C ARG A 134 -25.00 -41.70 8.39
N ASN A 135 -25.02 -42.47 9.48
CA ASN A 135 -24.01 -43.49 9.80
C ASN A 135 -22.56 -42.96 9.70
N GLY A 136 -22.35 -41.71 10.13
CA GLY A 136 -21.05 -41.02 10.07
C GLY A 136 -20.67 -40.40 8.72
N ALA A 137 -21.46 -40.61 7.66
CA ALA A 137 -21.21 -40.00 6.34
C ALA A 137 -22.07 -38.75 6.12
N LYS A 138 -21.46 -37.68 5.60
CA LYS A 138 -22.15 -36.44 5.23
C LYS A 138 -23.16 -36.68 4.11
N ILE A 139 -24.36 -36.12 4.26
CA ILE A 139 -25.43 -36.21 3.24
C ILE A 139 -25.67 -34.86 2.58
N GLN A 140 -26.08 -34.89 1.30
CA GLN A 140 -26.54 -33.71 0.59
C GLN A 140 -28.02 -33.47 0.86
N LEU A 141 -28.39 -32.22 1.12
CA LEU A 141 -29.76 -31.80 1.43
C LEU A 141 -30.44 -31.15 0.21
N PRO A 142 -31.76 -31.32 0.02
CA PRO A 142 -32.66 -32.15 0.82
C PRO A 142 -32.39 -33.65 0.58
N TYR A 143 -32.54 -34.44 1.64
CA TYR A 143 -32.33 -35.89 1.61
C TYR A 143 -33.67 -36.61 1.78
N SER A 144 -33.94 -37.61 0.96
CA SER A 144 -35.16 -38.43 1.06
C SER A 144 -34.90 -39.87 0.65
N GLN A 145 -34.42 -40.69 1.58
CA GLN A 145 -34.12 -42.11 1.37
C GLN A 145 -34.28 -42.89 2.69
N TYR A 146 -34.43 -44.22 2.60
CA TYR A 146 -34.51 -45.13 3.76
C TYR A 146 -35.60 -44.76 4.79
N GLY A 147 -36.71 -44.19 4.32
CA GLY A 147 -37.82 -43.74 5.18
C GLY A 147 -37.57 -42.43 5.92
N LEU A 148 -36.44 -41.77 5.67
CA LEU A 148 -36.05 -40.51 6.29
C LEU A 148 -36.19 -39.36 5.29
N LYS A 149 -36.72 -38.23 5.75
CA LYS A 149 -36.63 -36.95 5.02
C LYS A 149 -35.85 -35.97 5.86
N ILE A 150 -34.81 -35.36 5.31
CA ILE A 150 -34.01 -34.34 5.99
C ILE A 150 -33.94 -33.10 5.12
N MET A 151 -34.32 -31.98 5.71
CA MET A 151 -34.34 -30.68 5.05
C MET A 151 -33.60 -29.66 5.90
N SER A 152 -33.11 -28.61 5.26
CA SER A 152 -32.63 -27.43 5.97
C SER A 152 -33.62 -26.30 5.79
N SER A 153 -33.96 -25.64 6.89
CA SER A 153 -34.72 -24.41 6.88
C SER A 153 -33.83 -23.17 6.67
N GLY A 154 -32.50 -23.36 6.54
CA GLY A 154 -31.49 -22.31 6.49
C GLY A 154 -30.90 -21.97 7.87
N ILE A 155 -31.71 -22.03 8.92
CA ILE A 155 -31.28 -21.81 10.32
C ILE A 155 -31.38 -23.08 11.18
N ASN A 156 -32.22 -24.04 10.78
CA ASN A 156 -32.35 -25.35 11.42
C ASN A 156 -32.32 -26.48 10.38
N LEU A 157 -32.09 -27.70 10.86
CA LEU A 157 -32.28 -28.96 10.17
C LEU A 157 -33.57 -29.60 10.69
N ILE A 158 -34.35 -30.17 9.79
CA ILE A 158 -35.62 -30.84 10.09
C ILE A 158 -35.50 -32.27 9.58
N LEU A 159 -35.57 -33.23 10.48
CA LEU A 159 -35.66 -34.66 10.20
C LEU A 159 -37.10 -35.12 10.40
N GLU A 160 -37.67 -35.73 9.38
CA GLU A 160 -38.97 -36.40 9.46
C GLU A 160 -38.81 -37.90 9.23
N MET A 161 -39.51 -38.69 10.02
CA MET A 161 -39.67 -40.13 9.85
C MET A 161 -41.16 -40.46 9.66
N PRO A 162 -41.71 -40.33 8.44
CA PRO A 162 -43.16 -40.36 8.21
C PRO A 162 -43.84 -41.66 8.66
N PHE A 163 -43.11 -42.77 8.68
CA PHE A 163 -43.65 -44.07 9.08
C PHE A 163 -43.95 -44.16 10.59
N LEU A 164 -43.32 -43.31 11.42
CA LEU A 164 -43.62 -43.16 12.84
C LEU A 164 -44.09 -41.75 13.20
N GLU A 165 -44.30 -40.88 12.21
CA GLU A 165 -44.71 -39.49 12.40
C GLU A 165 -43.80 -38.72 13.38
N ILE A 166 -42.51 -39.10 13.46
CA ILE A 166 -41.52 -38.38 14.27
C ILE A 166 -41.00 -37.19 13.48
N VAL A 167 -40.92 -36.04 14.15
CA VAL A 167 -40.28 -34.83 13.62
C VAL A 167 -39.24 -34.34 14.63
N VAL A 168 -38.01 -34.15 14.16
CA VAL A 168 -36.92 -33.58 14.96
C VAL A 168 -36.38 -32.35 14.26
N THR A 169 -36.45 -31.20 14.92
CA THR A 169 -35.86 -29.94 14.47
C THR A 169 -34.64 -29.63 15.33
N PHE A 170 -33.53 -29.22 14.72
CA PHE A 170 -32.29 -28.86 15.41
C PHE A 170 -31.50 -27.79 14.67
N GLY A 171 -31.01 -26.77 15.36
CA GLY A 171 -30.08 -25.79 14.78
C GLY A 171 -29.91 -24.55 15.65
N MET A 172 -30.01 -23.37 15.04
CA MET A 172 -29.79 -22.09 15.73
C MET A 172 -30.83 -21.78 16.80
N THR A 173 -32.09 -22.23 16.63
CA THR A 173 -33.17 -21.92 17.59
C THR A 173 -33.32 -23.01 18.66
N GLY A 174 -32.30 -23.86 18.84
CA GLY A 174 -32.35 -25.02 19.72
C GLY A 174 -32.89 -26.28 19.03
N PHE A 175 -33.57 -27.12 19.79
CA PHE A 175 -34.15 -28.38 19.32
C PHE A 175 -35.62 -28.54 19.70
N ARG A 176 -36.32 -29.35 18.91
CA ARG A 176 -37.70 -29.76 19.15
C ARG A 176 -37.91 -31.17 18.64
N ILE A 177 -38.45 -32.04 19.48
CA ILE A 177 -38.69 -33.45 19.22
C ILE A 177 -40.18 -33.72 19.40
N GLU A 178 -40.85 -34.09 18.33
CA GLU A 178 -42.27 -34.45 18.33
C GLU A 178 -42.39 -35.98 18.19
N LEU A 179 -42.96 -36.63 19.21
CA LEU A 179 -43.19 -38.07 19.27
C LEU A 179 -44.70 -38.33 19.46
N PRO A 180 -45.36 -39.02 18.52
CA PRO A 180 -46.78 -39.33 18.67
C PRO A 180 -47.07 -40.30 19.82
N TYR A 181 -48.10 -40.01 20.61
CA TYR A 181 -48.50 -40.84 21.75
C TYR A 181 -48.79 -42.29 21.34
N LYS A 182 -49.40 -42.48 20.17
CA LYS A 182 -49.75 -43.81 19.64
C LYS A 182 -48.56 -44.78 19.51
N TYR A 183 -47.34 -44.27 19.43
CA TYR A 183 -46.13 -45.08 19.31
C TYR A 183 -45.26 -45.06 20.57
N PHE A 184 -45.25 -43.93 21.30
CA PHE A 184 -44.28 -43.66 22.35
C PHE A 184 -44.90 -43.31 23.72
N GLY A 185 -46.23 -43.25 23.82
CA GLY A 185 -46.95 -42.99 25.07
C GLY A 185 -46.57 -43.99 26.15
N ASN A 186 -46.22 -43.48 27.33
CA ASN A 186 -45.73 -44.24 28.48
C ASN A 186 -44.49 -45.12 28.22
N ASN A 187 -43.77 -44.92 27.10
CA ASN A 187 -42.67 -45.78 26.69
C ASN A 187 -41.35 -45.03 26.47
N ILE A 188 -41.22 -43.81 27.01
CA ILE A 188 -39.98 -43.03 26.90
C ILE A 188 -39.51 -42.55 28.25
N GLN A 189 -38.19 -42.36 28.36
CA GLN A 189 -37.49 -41.79 29.51
C GLN A 189 -36.25 -41.00 29.04
N GLY A 190 -35.70 -40.14 29.89
CA GLY A 190 -34.52 -39.32 29.59
C GLY A 190 -34.70 -37.90 30.11
N HIS A 191 -33.89 -36.95 29.63
CA HIS A 191 -34.07 -35.52 29.93
C HIS A 191 -35.44 -34.99 29.55
N CYS A 192 -36.07 -35.56 28.52
CA CYS A 192 -37.38 -35.16 28.06
C CYS A 192 -38.54 -35.67 28.94
N GLY A 193 -38.28 -36.40 30.03
CA GLY A 193 -39.31 -36.88 30.96
C GLY A 193 -40.04 -38.14 30.49
N THR A 194 -41.26 -38.35 30.98
CA THR A 194 -42.08 -39.52 30.65
C THR A 194 -43.35 -39.08 29.92
N CYS A 195 -43.72 -39.71 28.79
CA CYS A 195 -44.88 -39.25 28.03
C CYS A 195 -46.19 -39.85 28.57
N ASN A 196 -46.67 -39.33 29.69
CA ASN A 196 -47.87 -39.83 30.36
C ASN A 196 -48.86 -38.73 30.78
N ASN A 197 -48.58 -37.48 30.43
CA ASN A 197 -49.35 -36.28 30.75
C ASN A 197 -49.31 -35.91 32.26
N ASP A 198 -48.22 -36.22 32.96
CA ASP A 198 -47.96 -35.88 34.36
C ASP A 198 -46.58 -35.25 34.58
N GLN A 199 -46.55 -33.93 34.78
CA GLN A 199 -45.30 -33.20 35.06
C GLN A 199 -44.62 -33.61 36.37
N ALA A 200 -45.32 -34.26 37.30
CA ALA A 200 -44.78 -34.57 38.62
C ALA A 200 -43.73 -35.70 38.59
N ASP A 201 -43.72 -36.53 37.54
CA ASP A 201 -42.80 -37.67 37.42
C ASP A 201 -41.71 -37.50 36.36
N ASP A 202 -41.69 -36.36 35.67
CA ASP A 202 -40.76 -36.06 34.57
C ASP A 202 -39.27 -36.10 34.97
N CYS A 203 -38.94 -35.78 36.23
CA CYS A 203 -37.55 -35.74 36.71
C CYS A 203 -37.02 -37.13 37.13
N MET A 204 -37.30 -38.16 36.32
CA MET A 204 -37.01 -39.55 36.65
C MET A 204 -35.55 -39.94 36.34
N LEU A 205 -34.85 -40.49 37.32
CA LEU A 205 -33.47 -41.00 37.17
C LEU A 205 -33.46 -42.32 36.39
N PRO A 206 -32.31 -42.68 35.77
CA PRO A 206 -32.11 -44.03 35.26
C PRO A 206 -32.39 -45.08 36.35
N GLY A 207 -33.35 -45.96 36.12
CA GLY A 207 -33.80 -46.96 37.10
C GLY A 207 -35.11 -46.63 37.83
N GLY A 208 -35.76 -45.50 37.50
CA GLY A 208 -37.16 -45.24 37.87
C GLY A 208 -37.37 -44.47 39.17
N ARG A 209 -36.31 -43.98 39.81
CA ARG A 209 -36.41 -43.16 41.03
C ARG A 209 -36.59 -41.68 40.67
N LEU A 210 -37.53 -40.99 41.28
CA LEU A 210 -37.73 -39.56 41.08
C LEU A 210 -36.60 -38.75 41.76
N ALA A 211 -36.04 -37.76 41.06
CA ALA A 211 -35.10 -36.80 41.62
C ALA A 211 -35.83 -35.59 42.24
N SER A 212 -35.14 -34.83 43.09
CA SER A 212 -35.68 -33.60 43.68
C SER A 212 -35.94 -32.50 42.65
N THR A 213 -35.11 -32.43 41.60
CA THR A 213 -35.28 -31.50 40.47
C THR A 213 -34.81 -32.15 39.18
N CYS A 214 -35.31 -31.64 38.05
CA CYS A 214 -34.87 -32.12 36.74
C CYS A 214 -33.41 -31.74 36.44
N ALA A 215 -32.88 -30.67 37.03
CA ALA A 215 -31.46 -30.34 36.94
C ALA A 215 -30.59 -31.42 37.59
N VAL A 216 -30.99 -31.95 38.76
CA VAL A 216 -30.31 -33.07 39.42
C VAL A 216 -30.45 -34.36 38.60
N MET A 217 -31.64 -34.62 38.05
CA MET A 217 -31.87 -35.78 37.18
C MET A 217 -30.95 -35.77 35.95
N ALA A 218 -30.78 -34.60 35.34
CA ALA A 218 -30.06 -34.42 34.08
C ALA A 218 -28.60 -34.92 34.14
N ASP A 219 -27.92 -34.76 35.29
CA ASP A 219 -26.55 -35.26 35.52
C ASP A 219 -26.41 -36.78 35.34
N TYR A 220 -27.48 -37.55 35.54
CA TYR A 220 -27.42 -39.02 35.52
C TYR A 220 -27.72 -39.63 34.14
N TRP A 221 -28.23 -38.81 33.22
CA TRP A 221 -28.59 -39.23 31.86
C TRP A 221 -27.45 -39.04 30.85
N VAL A 222 -26.19 -39.23 31.27
CA VAL A 222 -25.02 -39.19 30.37
C VAL A 222 -25.04 -40.40 29.42
N ALA A 223 -24.73 -40.17 28.13
CA ALA A 223 -24.69 -41.21 27.12
C ALA A 223 -23.56 -42.22 27.38
N LYS A 224 -23.92 -43.45 27.75
CA LYS A 224 -22.95 -44.52 28.10
C LYS A 224 -22.34 -45.20 26.88
N ASP A 225 -23.05 -45.18 25.75
CA ASP A 225 -22.65 -45.82 24.50
C ASP A 225 -21.82 -44.91 23.58
N ILE A 226 -21.63 -43.64 23.97
CA ILE A 226 -20.80 -42.67 23.27
C ILE A 226 -19.54 -42.40 24.11
N LYS A 227 -18.37 -42.68 23.55
CA LYS A 227 -17.09 -42.47 24.26
C LYS A 227 -16.77 -40.99 24.38
N GLN A 228 -16.86 -40.45 25.60
CA GLN A 228 -16.46 -39.08 25.92
C GLN A 228 -15.51 -39.05 27.13
N PRO A 229 -14.19 -39.09 26.91
CA PRO A 229 -13.22 -39.26 28.00
C PRO A 229 -13.14 -38.07 28.97
N TYR A 230 -13.70 -36.92 28.62
CA TYR A 230 -13.72 -35.70 29.43
C TYR A 230 -15.00 -35.55 30.28
N CYS A 231 -15.98 -36.43 30.11
CA CYS A 231 -17.24 -36.35 30.84
C CYS A 231 -17.10 -36.97 32.23
N PRO A 232 -17.30 -36.19 33.31
CA PRO A 232 -17.22 -36.72 34.66
C PRO A 232 -18.37 -37.72 34.90
N PRO A 233 -18.14 -38.80 35.68
CA PRO A 233 -19.24 -39.63 36.15
C PRO A 233 -20.17 -38.80 37.04
N PRO A 234 -21.48 -39.07 37.04
CA PRO A 234 -22.40 -38.37 37.91
C PRO A 234 -22.00 -38.53 39.38
N PRO A 235 -22.23 -37.52 40.23
CA PRO A 235 -22.05 -37.65 41.67
C PRO A 235 -22.84 -38.85 42.23
N PRO A 236 -22.44 -39.42 43.38
CA PRO A 236 -23.29 -40.37 44.08
C PRO A 236 -24.66 -39.75 44.37
N LEU A 237 -25.72 -40.52 44.12
CA LEU A 237 -27.09 -40.08 44.39
C LEU A 237 -27.21 -39.57 45.84
N PRO A 238 -27.63 -38.31 46.06
CA PRO A 238 -27.86 -37.80 47.40
C PRO A 238 -28.83 -38.72 48.16
N THR A 239 -28.47 -39.07 49.39
CA THR A 239 -29.34 -39.81 50.33
C THR A 239 -30.33 -38.89 51.04
N GLU A 240 -30.10 -37.59 51.01
CA GLU A 240 -30.99 -36.55 51.51
C GLU A 240 -31.44 -35.66 50.36
N GLU A 241 -32.65 -35.12 50.46
CA GLU A 241 -33.18 -34.14 49.50
C GLU A 241 -32.25 -32.92 49.50
N PRO A 242 -31.58 -32.57 48.39
CA PRO A 242 -30.70 -31.42 48.35
C PRO A 242 -31.46 -30.15 48.71
N GLU A 243 -30.84 -29.24 49.46
CA GLU A 243 -31.35 -27.87 49.56
C GLU A 243 -31.60 -27.34 48.14
N PRO A 244 -32.77 -26.73 47.86
CA PRO A 244 -33.03 -26.18 46.53
C PRO A 244 -31.87 -25.26 46.16
N PRO A 245 -31.34 -25.37 44.93
CA PRO A 245 -30.20 -24.56 44.53
C PRO A 245 -30.52 -23.10 44.81
N GLN A 246 -29.63 -22.41 45.55
CA GLN A 246 -29.78 -20.97 45.78
C GLN A 246 -29.70 -20.30 44.41
N GLU A 247 -30.84 -19.88 43.88
CA GLU A 247 -30.88 -19.00 42.73
C GLU A 247 -30.01 -17.78 43.08
N PRO A 248 -28.98 -17.45 42.28
CA PRO A 248 -28.19 -16.26 42.51
C PRO A 248 -29.17 -15.09 42.56
N PRO A 249 -28.92 -14.09 43.42
CA PRO A 249 -29.83 -12.97 43.55
C PRO A 249 -29.92 -12.25 42.21
N CYS A 250 -30.96 -12.58 41.44
CA CYS A 250 -31.42 -11.82 40.30
C CYS A 250 -31.76 -10.44 40.85
N LYS A 251 -30.83 -9.49 40.72
CA LYS A 251 -31.20 -8.08 40.79
C LYS A 251 -32.11 -7.88 39.59
N HIS A 252 -33.41 -8.07 39.76
CA HIS A 252 -34.42 -7.71 38.76
C HIS A 252 -34.16 -6.25 38.39
N GLN A 253 -33.35 -6.04 37.35
CA GLN A 253 -33.11 -4.71 36.82
C GLN A 253 -34.35 -4.35 36.03
N THR A 254 -35.31 -3.80 36.79
CA THR A 254 -36.21 -2.72 36.41
C THR A 254 -37.20 -3.00 35.29
N ASP A 255 -38.34 -2.30 35.36
CA ASP A 255 -39.19 -2.06 34.19
C ASP A 255 -38.31 -1.80 32.94
N ASN A 256 -38.50 -2.59 31.87
CA ASN A 256 -37.76 -2.61 30.58
C ASN A 256 -36.75 -3.74 30.33
N SER A 257 -36.87 -4.92 30.96
CA SER A 257 -36.19 -6.13 30.44
C SER A 257 -36.71 -6.49 29.03
N LEU A 258 -35.86 -6.97 28.11
CA LEU A 258 -36.33 -7.43 26.79
C LEU A 258 -37.28 -8.63 26.90
N CYS A 259 -37.21 -9.38 28.00
CA CYS A 259 -38.08 -10.50 28.29
C CYS A 259 -39.56 -10.10 28.36
N ASP A 260 -39.85 -8.87 28.76
CA ASP A 260 -41.22 -8.34 28.81
C ASP A 260 -41.92 -8.36 27.45
N LEU A 261 -41.17 -8.27 26.35
CA LEU A 261 -41.74 -8.35 25.00
C LEU A 261 -42.46 -9.69 24.80
N ILE A 262 -41.96 -10.80 25.35
CA ILE A 262 -42.58 -12.14 25.25
C ILE A 262 -44.00 -12.13 25.84
N LYS A 263 -44.21 -11.39 26.95
CA LYS A 263 -45.49 -11.32 27.67
C LYS A 263 -46.39 -10.17 27.22
N LYS A 264 -45.89 -9.25 26.39
CA LYS A 264 -46.60 -8.02 25.97
C LYS A 264 -46.61 -7.92 24.44
N ARG A 265 -46.88 -6.72 23.90
CA ARG A 265 -46.68 -6.47 22.47
C ARG A 265 -45.19 -6.60 22.15
N PRO A 266 -44.82 -7.21 21.01
CA PRO A 266 -45.67 -7.51 19.84
C PRO A 266 -46.30 -8.91 19.82
N PHE A 267 -46.15 -9.74 20.86
CA PHE A 267 -46.52 -11.16 20.82
C PHE A 267 -47.97 -11.49 21.22
N THR A 268 -48.79 -10.49 21.53
CA THR A 268 -50.15 -10.67 22.07
C THR A 268 -51.07 -11.55 21.21
N GLU A 269 -50.90 -11.56 19.89
CA GLU A 269 -51.70 -12.39 18.97
C GLU A 269 -51.30 -13.88 19.00
N CYS A 270 -50.07 -14.19 19.44
CA CYS A 270 -49.56 -15.56 19.52
C CYS A 270 -49.85 -16.23 20.86
N HIS A 271 -50.06 -15.46 21.95
CA HIS A 271 -50.30 -16.01 23.29
C HIS A 271 -51.40 -17.07 23.38
N PRO A 272 -52.52 -17.00 22.63
CA PRO A 272 -53.54 -18.05 22.65
C PRO A 272 -53.11 -19.36 21.98
N LEU A 273 -52.10 -19.33 21.11
CA LEU A 273 -51.62 -20.47 20.33
C LEU A 273 -50.36 -21.11 20.95
N VAL A 274 -49.48 -20.28 21.52
CA VAL A 274 -48.23 -20.72 22.14
C VAL A 274 -48.06 -20.00 23.47
N SER A 275 -48.00 -20.77 24.56
CA SER A 275 -47.82 -20.21 25.91
C SER A 275 -46.49 -19.45 26.02
N PRO A 276 -46.49 -18.17 26.43
CA PRO A 276 -45.28 -17.36 26.61
C PRO A 276 -44.50 -17.70 27.89
N ASP A 277 -45.06 -18.52 28.79
CA ASP A 277 -44.61 -18.64 30.17
C ASP A 277 -43.19 -19.22 30.30
N ASN A 278 -42.93 -20.35 29.63
CA ASN A 278 -41.64 -21.02 29.72
C ASN A 278 -40.54 -20.23 29.00
N PHE A 279 -40.85 -19.60 27.85
CA PHE A 279 -39.92 -18.73 27.13
C PHE A 279 -39.57 -17.47 27.93
N TYR A 280 -40.54 -16.90 28.66
CA TYR A 280 -40.29 -15.77 29.56
C TYR A 280 -39.40 -16.18 30.73
N LYS A 281 -39.66 -17.34 31.36
CA LYS A 281 -38.80 -17.88 32.44
C LYS A 281 -37.36 -18.08 31.95
N GLY A 282 -37.18 -18.68 30.77
CA GLY A 282 -35.86 -18.84 30.16
C GLY A 282 -35.15 -17.51 29.93
N CYS A 283 -35.84 -16.54 29.33
CA CYS A 283 -35.28 -15.21 29.12
C CYS A 283 -34.85 -14.51 30.43
N VAL A 284 -35.67 -14.60 31.48
CA VAL A 284 -35.33 -14.03 32.79
C VAL A 284 -34.14 -14.76 33.41
N TYR A 285 -34.08 -16.09 33.30
CA TYR A 285 -32.93 -16.86 33.73
C TYR A 285 -31.65 -16.40 33.00
N ASP A 286 -31.67 -16.35 31.67
CA ASP A 286 -30.54 -15.86 30.86
C ASP A 286 -30.07 -14.47 31.33
N SER A 287 -31.02 -13.57 31.65
CA SER A 287 -30.71 -12.21 32.11
C SER A 287 -29.97 -12.14 33.45
N CYS A 288 -30.03 -13.19 34.26
CA CYS A 288 -29.42 -13.22 35.59
C CYS A 288 -28.04 -13.89 35.61
N TYR A 289 -27.78 -14.80 34.67
CA TYR A 289 -26.59 -15.65 34.68
C TYR A 289 -25.55 -15.26 33.63
N VAL A 290 -25.96 -14.54 32.57
CA VAL A 290 -25.08 -14.13 31.47
C VAL A 290 -24.92 -12.62 31.47
N SER A 291 -23.68 -12.13 31.43
CA SER A 291 -23.41 -10.68 31.54
C SER A 291 -23.85 -9.92 30.29
N ASN A 292 -23.83 -10.59 29.12
CA ASN A 292 -24.20 -10.00 27.85
C ASN A 292 -25.73 -9.98 27.66
N PRO A 293 -26.40 -8.82 27.68
CA PRO A 293 -27.87 -8.76 27.57
C PRO A 293 -28.39 -9.28 26.22
N ALA A 294 -27.54 -9.42 25.20
CA ALA A 294 -27.93 -9.97 23.90
C ALA A 294 -28.38 -11.44 23.98
N VAL A 295 -28.05 -12.17 25.05
CA VAL A 295 -28.52 -13.54 25.27
C VAL A 295 -30.05 -13.64 25.32
N GLN A 296 -30.72 -12.59 25.81
CA GLN A 296 -32.19 -12.51 25.90
C GLN A 296 -32.85 -12.61 24.52
N CYS A 297 -32.12 -12.23 23.46
CA CYS A 297 -32.56 -12.33 22.08
C CYS A 297 -32.80 -13.79 21.64
N THR A 298 -32.12 -14.77 22.25
CA THR A 298 -32.29 -16.19 21.93
C THR A 298 -33.68 -16.65 22.33
N SER A 299 -34.10 -16.40 23.57
CA SER A 299 -35.45 -16.73 24.05
C SER A 299 -36.55 -16.02 23.25
N LEU A 300 -36.34 -14.75 22.85
CA LEU A 300 -37.25 -14.01 21.96
C LEU A 300 -37.33 -14.63 20.56
N GLN A 301 -36.19 -14.97 19.97
CA GLN A 301 -36.13 -15.58 18.64
C GLN A 301 -36.77 -16.97 18.62
N THR A 302 -36.55 -17.78 19.66
CA THR A 302 -37.20 -19.09 19.81
C THR A 302 -38.72 -18.92 19.93
N TYR A 303 -39.21 -17.97 20.74
CA TYR A 303 -40.64 -17.73 20.86
C TYR A 303 -41.25 -17.22 19.54
N ALA A 304 -40.57 -16.32 18.83
CA ALA A 304 -40.98 -15.88 17.50
C ALA A 304 -41.03 -17.02 16.47
N ALA A 305 -40.08 -17.94 16.51
CA ALA A 305 -40.09 -19.13 15.68
C ALA A 305 -41.29 -20.05 15.99
N ALA A 306 -41.60 -20.26 17.28
CA ALA A 306 -42.78 -21.02 17.69
C ALA A 306 -44.09 -20.35 17.22
N CYS A 307 -44.19 -19.03 17.33
CA CYS A 307 -45.32 -18.27 16.80
C CYS A 307 -45.46 -18.39 15.28
N ALA A 308 -44.34 -18.29 14.54
CA ALA A 308 -44.33 -18.45 13.09
C ALA A 308 -44.80 -19.85 12.66
N GLN A 309 -44.41 -20.89 13.40
CA GLN A 309 -44.90 -22.26 13.18
C GLN A 309 -46.39 -22.40 13.46
N ALA A 310 -46.92 -21.66 14.43
CA ALA A 310 -48.35 -21.55 14.69
C ALA A 310 -49.10 -20.64 13.69
N GLY A 311 -48.40 -20.11 12.67
CA GLY A 311 -48.99 -19.28 11.60
C GLY A 311 -49.01 -17.77 11.90
N VAL A 312 -48.40 -17.31 13.00
CA VAL A 312 -48.38 -15.90 13.41
C VAL A 312 -46.98 -15.31 13.22
N CYS A 313 -46.84 -14.46 12.22
CA CYS A 313 -45.55 -13.87 11.82
C CYS A 313 -45.34 -12.49 12.44
N ILE A 314 -44.44 -12.41 13.42
CA ILE A 314 -44.25 -11.20 14.24
C ILE A 314 -42.87 -10.59 13.96
N ASN A 315 -42.84 -9.32 13.53
CA ASN A 315 -41.59 -8.56 13.40
C ASN A 315 -41.13 -8.00 14.75
N TRP A 316 -40.69 -8.90 15.63
CA TRP A 316 -40.30 -8.56 17.00
C TRP A 316 -39.01 -7.74 17.08
N ARG A 317 -38.08 -7.91 16.13
CA ARG A 317 -36.81 -7.17 16.10
C ARG A 317 -36.99 -5.66 15.96
N ASN A 318 -38.07 -5.18 15.33
CA ASN A 318 -38.39 -3.75 15.27
C ASN A 318 -38.68 -3.11 16.65
N HIS A 319 -38.94 -3.92 17.68
CA HIS A 319 -39.24 -3.46 19.03
C HIS A 319 -38.02 -3.45 19.97
N THR A 320 -36.82 -3.73 19.45
CA THR A 320 -35.57 -3.74 20.22
C THR A 320 -34.40 -3.22 19.39
N LYS A 321 -33.45 -2.53 20.04
CA LYS A 321 -32.19 -2.12 19.39
C LYS A 321 -31.07 -3.14 19.59
N LEU A 322 -31.20 -4.02 20.58
CA LEU A 322 -30.15 -4.97 20.97
C LEU A 322 -30.12 -6.17 20.03
N CYS A 323 -31.29 -6.66 19.62
CA CYS A 323 -31.44 -7.85 18.79
C CYS A 323 -31.57 -7.50 17.31
N ASN A 324 -30.89 -6.46 16.82
CA ASN A 324 -31.06 -6.03 15.43
C ASN A 324 -30.51 -7.09 14.45
N SER A 325 -31.19 -7.30 13.32
CA SER A 325 -30.72 -8.19 12.25
C SER A 325 -30.25 -7.35 11.07
N ASN A 326 -28.93 -7.32 10.85
CA ASN A 326 -28.36 -6.63 9.70
C ASN A 326 -28.26 -7.61 8.53
N CYS A 327 -28.90 -7.27 7.41
CA CYS A 327 -28.80 -8.03 6.17
C CYS A 327 -27.71 -7.45 5.26
N ASP A 328 -27.03 -8.33 4.53
CA ASP A 328 -26.10 -7.94 3.47
C ASP A 328 -26.78 -7.02 2.45
N SER A 329 -25.98 -6.18 1.78
CA SER A 329 -26.46 -5.24 0.76
C SER A 329 -27.31 -5.96 -0.31
N GLY A 330 -28.52 -5.45 -0.56
CA GLY A 330 -29.46 -6.02 -1.52
C GLY A 330 -30.44 -7.06 -0.96
N LYS A 331 -30.39 -7.36 0.35
CA LYS A 331 -31.38 -8.21 1.03
C LYS A 331 -32.19 -7.43 2.06
N VAL A 332 -33.36 -7.97 2.39
CA VAL A 332 -34.29 -7.42 3.39
C VAL A 332 -34.58 -8.45 4.46
N TYR A 333 -34.64 -7.99 5.71
CA TYR A 333 -35.06 -8.82 6.82
C TYR A 333 -36.56 -9.14 6.69
N LYS A 334 -36.94 -10.40 6.92
CA LYS A 334 -38.33 -10.82 7.09
C LYS A 334 -38.48 -11.67 8.35
N PRO A 335 -39.53 -11.44 9.17
CA PRO A 335 -39.82 -12.27 10.33
C PRO A 335 -40.23 -13.70 9.93
N CYS A 336 -40.84 -13.82 8.76
CA CYS A 336 -41.19 -15.07 8.11
C CYS A 336 -40.94 -14.95 6.62
N GLY A 337 -39.97 -15.70 6.11
CA GLY A 337 -39.76 -15.90 4.67
C GLY A 337 -39.57 -17.38 4.38
N LEU A 338 -39.82 -17.78 3.12
CA LEU A 338 -39.65 -19.17 2.71
C LEU A 338 -38.21 -19.62 2.95
N ALA A 339 -38.02 -20.66 3.77
CA ALA A 339 -36.72 -21.26 4.07
C ALA A 339 -35.93 -21.55 2.79
N LYS A 340 -36.63 -22.06 1.77
CA LYS A 340 -36.06 -22.31 0.44
C LYS A 340 -36.49 -21.18 -0.51
N GLN A 341 -35.66 -20.15 -0.60
CA GLN A 341 -35.88 -19.06 -1.54
C GLN A 341 -35.81 -19.56 -2.99
N PRO A 342 -36.65 -19.03 -3.89
CA PRO A 342 -36.57 -19.34 -5.32
C PRO A 342 -35.21 -18.92 -5.87
N THR A 343 -34.69 -19.69 -6.82
CA THR A 343 -33.43 -19.38 -7.51
C THR A 343 -33.63 -19.29 -9.03
N CYS A 344 -32.58 -18.98 -9.79
CA CYS A 344 -32.58 -19.12 -11.25
C CYS A 344 -32.38 -20.55 -11.75
N GLU A 345 -32.05 -21.49 -10.86
CA GLU A 345 -31.74 -22.88 -11.18
C GLU A 345 -32.86 -23.85 -10.79
N ASP A 346 -33.63 -23.52 -9.75
CA ASP A 346 -34.71 -24.38 -9.25
C ASP A 346 -35.97 -24.25 -10.12
N ASN A 347 -36.52 -25.39 -10.56
CA ASN A 347 -37.77 -25.43 -11.33
C ASN A 347 -39.01 -25.64 -10.49
N ASP A 348 -39.00 -26.47 -9.44
CA ASP A 348 -40.13 -26.56 -8.49
C ASP A 348 -39.78 -27.56 -7.38
N VAL A 349 -39.48 -27.10 -6.17
CA VAL A 349 -39.79 -27.82 -4.92
C VAL A 349 -39.74 -26.76 -3.82
N PHE A 350 -40.89 -26.17 -3.50
CA PHE A 350 -41.05 -25.30 -2.35
C PHE A 350 -41.10 -26.16 -1.09
N ALA A 351 -40.18 -25.91 -0.16
CA ALA A 351 -40.39 -26.33 1.22
C ALA A 351 -41.30 -25.27 1.85
N ASN A 352 -42.51 -25.65 2.30
CA ASN A 352 -43.53 -24.74 2.84
C ASN A 352 -43.19 -24.16 4.23
N TYR A 353 -41.94 -24.27 4.68
CA TYR A 353 -41.52 -23.80 6.00
C TYR A 353 -41.08 -22.34 5.90
N THR A 354 -41.61 -21.50 6.79
CA THR A 354 -41.18 -20.13 6.96
C THR A 354 -40.14 -20.02 8.07
N VAL A 355 -39.12 -19.21 7.85
CA VAL A 355 -38.08 -18.88 8.84
C VAL A 355 -37.84 -17.38 8.89
N GLU A 356 -37.34 -16.94 10.02
CA GLU A 356 -36.81 -15.60 10.18
C GLU A 356 -35.44 -15.47 9.49
N GLY A 357 -35.15 -14.34 8.84
CA GLY A 357 -33.83 -14.10 8.25
C GLY A 357 -33.80 -13.03 7.16
N CYS A 358 -32.74 -13.08 6.34
CA CYS A 358 -32.49 -12.14 5.25
C CYS A 358 -32.86 -12.76 3.89
N PHE A 359 -33.77 -12.11 3.19
CA PHE A 359 -34.37 -12.58 1.95
C PHE A 359 -34.18 -11.59 0.82
N CYS A 360 -34.30 -12.06 -0.42
CA CYS A 360 -34.41 -11.14 -1.54
C CYS A 360 -35.66 -10.25 -1.40
N PRO A 361 -35.57 -8.98 -1.83
CA PRO A 361 -36.71 -8.07 -1.91
C PRO A 361 -37.85 -8.67 -2.73
N GLU A 362 -39.06 -8.14 -2.52
CA GLU A 362 -40.23 -8.59 -3.27
C GLU A 362 -40.04 -8.43 -4.78
N GLY A 363 -40.44 -9.46 -5.55
CA GLY A 363 -40.22 -9.51 -7.00
C GLY A 363 -38.80 -9.88 -7.44
N MET A 364 -37.88 -10.15 -6.50
CA MET A 364 -36.53 -10.66 -6.78
C MET A 364 -36.37 -12.09 -6.25
N LYS A 365 -35.39 -12.81 -6.78
CA LYS A 365 -35.02 -14.17 -6.37
C LYS A 365 -33.51 -14.33 -6.34
N LEU A 366 -33.02 -15.38 -5.68
CA LEU A 366 -31.58 -15.64 -5.64
C LEU A 366 -31.07 -16.01 -7.03
N PHE A 367 -29.88 -15.55 -7.42
CA PHE A 367 -29.23 -16.00 -8.64
C PHE A 367 -28.94 -17.51 -8.53
N ASN A 368 -28.25 -17.91 -7.47
CA ASN A 368 -28.11 -19.31 -7.04
C ASN A 368 -27.94 -19.38 -5.51
N ARG A 369 -27.91 -20.59 -4.93
CA ARG A 369 -27.87 -20.79 -3.47
C ARG A 369 -26.58 -20.30 -2.79
N HIS A 370 -25.47 -20.29 -3.52
CA HIS A 370 -24.14 -20.05 -2.95
C HIS A 370 -23.70 -18.58 -3.07
N SER A 371 -24.07 -17.91 -4.17
CA SER A 371 -23.70 -16.53 -4.43
C SER A 371 -24.36 -15.53 -3.49
N GLY A 372 -25.58 -15.83 -3.02
CA GLY A 372 -26.35 -14.92 -2.18
C GLY A 372 -26.83 -13.65 -2.89
N ILE A 373 -26.71 -13.56 -4.22
CA ILE A 373 -27.06 -12.37 -5.01
C ILE A 373 -28.55 -12.39 -5.37
N CYS A 374 -29.24 -11.26 -5.23
CA CYS A 374 -30.65 -11.13 -5.60
C CYS A 374 -30.80 -10.51 -7.00
N VAL A 375 -31.60 -11.16 -7.85
CA VAL A 375 -31.85 -10.77 -9.23
C VAL A 375 -33.34 -10.76 -9.54
N LYS A 376 -33.77 -9.83 -10.40
CA LYS A 376 -35.15 -9.78 -10.89
C LYS A 376 -35.38 -10.73 -12.06
N LYS A 377 -34.39 -10.82 -12.95
CA LYS A 377 -34.36 -11.73 -14.10
C LYS A 377 -33.09 -12.57 -14.06
N CYS A 378 -33.18 -13.76 -14.62
CA CYS A 378 -32.04 -14.67 -14.69
C CYS A 378 -31.14 -14.37 -15.87
N GLY A 379 -29.90 -14.80 -15.74
CA GLY A 379 -28.89 -14.65 -16.78
C GLY A 379 -27.57 -15.30 -16.35
N CYS A 380 -26.48 -14.57 -16.46
CA CYS A 380 -25.12 -15.02 -16.15
C CYS A 380 -24.50 -14.14 -15.05
N LEU A 381 -23.46 -14.62 -14.38
CA LEU A 381 -22.55 -13.75 -13.64
C LEU A 381 -21.36 -13.43 -14.55
N ASP A 382 -21.02 -12.16 -14.68
CA ASP A 382 -19.79 -11.76 -15.35
C ASP A 382 -18.55 -12.08 -14.51
N PRO A 383 -17.32 -11.93 -15.06
CA PRO A 383 -16.10 -12.27 -14.31
C PRO A 383 -15.86 -11.40 -13.06
N GLN A 384 -16.68 -10.36 -12.82
CA GLN A 384 -16.64 -9.52 -11.62
C GLN A 384 -17.74 -9.93 -10.62
N GLY A 385 -18.56 -10.93 -10.94
CA GLY A 385 -19.69 -11.37 -10.14
C GLY A 385 -20.95 -10.52 -10.31
N ILE A 386 -21.02 -9.67 -11.34
CA ILE A 386 -22.20 -8.83 -11.60
C ILE A 386 -23.20 -9.64 -12.44
N PRO A 387 -24.49 -9.68 -12.05
CA PRO A 387 -25.53 -10.32 -12.84
C PRO A 387 -25.77 -9.59 -14.17
N ARG A 388 -25.78 -10.35 -15.26
CA ARG A 388 -26.08 -9.92 -16.63
C ARG A 388 -27.31 -10.62 -17.14
N GLU A 389 -28.21 -9.93 -17.84
CA GLU A 389 -29.38 -10.55 -18.45
C GLU A 389 -28.98 -11.45 -19.63
N PHE A 390 -29.78 -12.48 -19.94
CA PHE A 390 -29.53 -13.31 -21.12
C PHE A 390 -29.52 -12.46 -22.41
N ASN A 391 -28.52 -12.71 -23.26
CA ASN A 391 -28.19 -11.98 -24.48
C ASN A 391 -27.74 -10.53 -24.26
N GLU A 392 -27.45 -10.10 -23.03
CA GLU A 392 -26.79 -8.81 -22.78
C GLU A 392 -25.34 -8.85 -23.30
N THR A 393 -24.99 -7.85 -24.11
CA THR A 393 -23.64 -7.60 -24.64
C THR A 393 -22.99 -6.44 -23.88
N PHE A 394 -21.76 -6.62 -23.41
CA PHE A 394 -21.02 -5.61 -22.67
C PHE A 394 -19.52 -5.70 -22.96
N GLU A 395 -18.79 -4.61 -22.76
CA GLU A 395 -17.34 -4.58 -22.94
C GLU A 395 -16.62 -4.84 -21.61
N TYR A 396 -15.65 -5.75 -21.60
CA TYR A 396 -14.78 -6.02 -20.46
C TYR A 396 -13.35 -6.27 -20.92
N GLN A 397 -12.40 -5.47 -20.43
CA GLN A 397 -10.96 -5.59 -20.78
C GLN A 397 -10.71 -5.69 -22.30
N CYS A 398 -11.31 -4.80 -23.10
CA CYS A 398 -11.20 -4.79 -24.56
C CYS A 398 -11.72 -6.07 -25.24
N GLN A 399 -12.63 -6.78 -24.58
CA GLN A 399 -13.39 -7.89 -25.16
C GLN A 399 -14.87 -7.54 -25.18
N GLU A 400 -15.55 -7.94 -26.24
CA GLU A 400 -17.00 -7.91 -26.33
C GLU A 400 -17.55 -9.22 -25.74
N CYS A 401 -18.20 -9.10 -24.59
CA CYS A 401 -18.73 -10.20 -23.81
C CYS A 401 -20.25 -10.29 -23.99
N THR A 402 -20.77 -11.50 -24.11
CA THR A 402 -22.22 -11.76 -24.20
C THR A 402 -22.62 -12.81 -23.17
N CYS A 403 -23.68 -12.54 -22.40
CA CYS A 403 -24.28 -13.58 -21.56
C CYS A 403 -25.11 -14.55 -22.41
N SER A 404 -24.60 -15.75 -22.63
CA SER A 404 -25.26 -16.75 -23.48
C SER A 404 -26.46 -17.38 -22.79
N LYS A 405 -27.62 -17.35 -23.45
CA LYS A 405 -28.85 -18.00 -22.97
C LYS A 405 -28.77 -19.53 -22.95
N SER A 406 -28.04 -20.14 -23.89
CA SER A 406 -27.95 -21.59 -24.03
C SER A 406 -27.02 -22.22 -22.99
N THR A 407 -25.88 -21.57 -22.73
CA THR A 407 -24.84 -22.10 -21.83
C THR A 407 -24.91 -21.49 -20.43
N LYS A 408 -25.68 -20.41 -20.24
CA LYS A 408 -25.78 -19.63 -18.98
C LYS A 408 -24.44 -19.10 -18.46
N ILE A 409 -23.47 -18.92 -19.36
CA ILE A 409 -22.14 -18.36 -19.05
C ILE A 409 -21.87 -17.17 -19.95
N VAL A 410 -20.98 -16.29 -19.49
CA VAL A 410 -20.47 -15.18 -20.29
C VAL A 410 -19.41 -15.70 -21.25
N THR A 411 -19.57 -15.39 -22.54
CA THR A 411 -18.59 -15.65 -23.59
C THR A 411 -18.05 -14.34 -24.11
N CYS A 412 -16.72 -14.17 -24.11
CA CYS A 412 -16.06 -12.95 -24.55
C CYS A 412 -15.22 -13.20 -25.80
N THR A 413 -15.29 -12.27 -26.75
CA THR A 413 -14.46 -12.26 -27.95
C THR A 413 -13.65 -10.96 -28.02
N PRO A 414 -12.39 -10.98 -28.50
CA PRO A 414 -11.60 -9.77 -28.66
C PRO A 414 -12.35 -8.70 -29.48
N LYS A 415 -12.40 -7.47 -28.96
CA LYS A 415 -13.05 -6.35 -29.65
C LYS A 415 -12.37 -6.11 -31.00
N THR A 416 -13.16 -6.02 -32.07
CA THR A 416 -12.64 -5.76 -33.41
C THR A 416 -12.51 -4.24 -33.60
N CYS A 417 -11.29 -3.74 -33.79
CA CYS A 417 -11.08 -2.32 -34.05
C CYS A 417 -11.41 -1.97 -35.52
N PRO A 418 -11.94 -0.77 -35.78
CA PRO A 418 -12.15 -0.27 -37.14
C PRO A 418 -10.83 -0.30 -37.93
N GLN A 419 -10.91 -0.68 -39.21
CA GLN A 419 -9.73 -0.72 -40.07
C GLN A 419 -9.19 0.70 -40.29
N LEU A 420 -7.99 0.98 -39.77
CA LEU A 420 -7.39 2.31 -39.84
C LEU A 420 -6.99 2.65 -41.28
N ALA A 421 -7.52 3.77 -41.81
CA ALA A 421 -6.96 4.39 -43.00
C ALA A 421 -5.53 4.86 -42.66
N VAL A 422 -4.51 4.36 -43.36
CA VAL A 422 -3.12 4.72 -43.11
C VAL A 422 -2.87 6.13 -43.67
N PRO A 423 -2.62 7.16 -42.82
CA PRO A 423 -2.32 8.49 -43.32
C PRO A 423 -0.94 8.50 -43.98
N THR A 424 -0.78 9.27 -45.06
CA THR A 424 0.54 9.46 -45.70
C THR A 424 1.26 10.60 -45.00
N CYS A 425 2.35 10.33 -44.29
CA CYS A 425 3.14 11.36 -43.60
C CYS A 425 4.09 12.09 -44.57
N THR A 426 4.24 13.41 -44.37
CA THR A 426 5.20 14.25 -45.10
C THR A 426 6.62 14.12 -44.53
N GLU A 427 7.63 14.64 -45.23
CA GLU A 427 9.05 14.53 -44.85
C GLU A 427 9.33 14.96 -43.39
N GLY A 428 10.11 14.15 -42.67
CA GLY A 428 10.41 14.32 -41.24
C GLY A 428 9.33 13.81 -40.28
N PHE A 429 8.11 13.53 -40.74
CA PHE A 429 7.06 12.92 -39.93
C PHE A 429 7.03 11.39 -40.10
N VAL A 430 6.87 10.66 -39.01
CA VAL A 430 6.75 9.20 -39.00
C VAL A 430 5.42 8.74 -38.41
N LEU A 431 4.91 7.61 -38.89
CA LEU A 431 3.70 6.98 -38.35
C LEU A 431 3.98 6.43 -36.94
N VAL A 432 3.15 6.83 -35.99
CA VAL A 432 3.16 6.29 -34.62
C VAL A 432 1.77 5.81 -34.22
N ASN A 433 1.73 4.70 -33.48
CA ASN A 433 0.49 4.23 -32.85
C ASN A 433 0.23 5.07 -31.60
N GLN A 434 -0.93 5.72 -31.54
CA GLN A 434 -1.44 6.36 -30.34
C GLN A 434 -2.76 5.73 -29.95
N THR A 435 -3.04 5.67 -28.65
CA THR A 435 -4.28 5.13 -28.12
C THR A 435 -5.39 6.18 -28.28
N SER A 436 -6.54 5.81 -28.83
CA SER A 436 -7.66 6.75 -28.98
C SER A 436 -8.15 7.22 -27.61
N PRO A 437 -8.28 8.53 -27.35
CA PRO A 437 -8.89 9.04 -26.13
C PRO A 437 -10.36 8.62 -25.98
N GLU A 438 -11.04 8.36 -27.11
CA GLU A 438 -12.45 7.98 -27.17
C GLU A 438 -12.64 6.45 -27.06
N ASP A 439 -11.63 5.66 -27.44
CA ASP A 439 -11.63 4.19 -27.33
C ASP A 439 -10.23 3.70 -26.91
N PRO A 440 -9.96 3.56 -25.60
CA PRO A 440 -8.66 3.14 -25.08
C PRO A 440 -8.22 1.74 -25.53
N CYS A 441 -9.14 0.95 -26.08
CA CYS A 441 -8.87 -0.39 -26.58
C CYS A 441 -8.40 -0.41 -28.04
N CYS A 442 -8.58 0.68 -28.79
CA CYS A 442 -8.22 0.75 -30.19
C CYS A 442 -7.14 1.83 -30.45
N PRO A 443 -5.96 1.43 -30.96
CA PRO A 443 -4.96 2.39 -31.41
C PRO A 443 -5.42 3.07 -32.71
N PHE A 444 -4.99 4.31 -32.92
CA PHE A 444 -5.07 5.02 -34.19
C PHE A 444 -3.67 5.47 -34.64
N LEU A 445 -3.51 5.65 -35.94
CA LEU A 445 -2.25 6.09 -36.54
C LEU A 445 -2.22 7.62 -36.67
N THR A 446 -1.14 8.24 -36.20
CA THR A 446 -0.90 9.68 -36.41
C THR A 446 0.55 9.92 -36.84
N CYS A 447 0.77 11.05 -37.53
CA CYS A 447 2.10 11.46 -38.01
C CYS A 447 2.78 12.34 -36.95
N GLN A 448 3.90 11.87 -36.39
CA GLN A 448 4.67 12.61 -35.39
C GLN A 448 6.02 13.06 -35.95
N CYS A 449 6.41 14.30 -35.68
CA CYS A 449 7.66 14.88 -36.17
C CYS A 449 8.88 14.25 -35.48
N GLN A 450 9.82 13.75 -36.30
CA GLN A 450 11.14 13.26 -35.89
C GLN A 450 12.23 13.98 -36.69
N VAL A 451 12.78 15.04 -36.10
CA VAL A 451 13.80 15.92 -36.72
C VAL A 451 15.07 15.16 -37.13
N SER A 452 15.38 14.04 -36.48
CA SER A 452 16.52 13.16 -36.83
C SER A 452 16.39 12.44 -38.17
N LYS A 453 15.18 12.41 -38.76
CA LYS A 453 14.91 11.83 -40.09
C LYS A 453 14.93 12.86 -41.21
N CYS A 454 15.19 14.13 -40.90
CA CYS A 454 15.36 15.19 -41.89
C CYS A 454 16.72 15.05 -42.60
N LYS A 455 16.74 15.32 -43.91
CA LYS A 455 17.98 15.38 -44.69
C LYS A 455 18.75 16.67 -44.34
N ASN A 456 20.06 16.58 -44.12
CA ASN A 456 20.90 17.75 -43.84
C ASN A 456 20.99 18.66 -45.07
N VAL A 457 20.74 19.96 -44.86
CA VAL A 457 20.87 21.01 -45.89
C VAL A 457 22.25 21.63 -45.75
N ASP A 458 23.19 21.24 -46.61
CA ASP A 458 24.52 21.85 -46.69
C ASP A 458 24.52 22.88 -47.82
N SER A 459 24.56 24.17 -47.46
CA SER A 459 24.74 25.26 -48.42
C SER A 459 25.28 26.51 -47.75
N GLU A 460 26.39 27.04 -48.27
CA GLU A 460 26.98 28.30 -47.81
C GLU A 460 26.26 29.50 -48.46
N CYS A 461 25.80 30.45 -47.65
CA CYS A 461 25.25 31.71 -48.17
C CYS A 461 26.34 32.56 -48.82
N LYS A 462 25.98 33.32 -49.86
CA LYS A 462 26.90 34.25 -50.55
C LYS A 462 27.41 35.33 -49.59
N ALA A 463 28.64 35.82 -49.83
CA ALA A 463 29.26 36.90 -49.06
C ALA A 463 28.32 38.12 -48.92
N GLY A 464 28.27 38.71 -47.72
CA GLY A 464 27.29 39.72 -47.36
C GLY A 464 25.96 39.17 -46.82
N HIS A 465 25.74 37.85 -46.77
CA HIS A 465 24.53 37.24 -46.19
C HIS A 465 24.89 36.23 -45.10
N LYS A 466 24.05 36.08 -44.08
CA LYS A 466 24.20 35.09 -43.00
C LYS A 466 23.14 34.00 -43.15
N ALA A 467 23.53 32.75 -42.93
CA ALA A 467 22.62 31.62 -42.94
C ALA A 467 21.83 31.57 -41.62
N VAL A 468 20.50 31.54 -41.70
CA VAL A 468 19.61 31.41 -40.56
C VAL A 468 18.71 30.20 -40.78
N VAL A 469 18.75 29.26 -39.85
CA VAL A 469 17.92 28.05 -39.88
C VAL A 469 16.56 28.36 -39.24
N LYS A 470 15.45 28.19 -39.97
CA LYS A 470 14.09 28.37 -39.43
C LYS A 470 13.22 27.16 -39.76
N ILE A 471 12.36 26.78 -38.82
CA ILE A 471 11.30 25.79 -39.04
C ILE A 471 10.04 26.55 -39.44
N LEU A 472 9.55 26.32 -40.65
CA LEU A 472 8.32 26.96 -41.15
C LEU A 472 7.08 26.33 -40.47
N GLU A 473 6.06 27.14 -40.19
CA GLU A 473 4.81 26.66 -39.59
C GLU A 473 4.20 25.51 -40.42
N GLY A 474 3.90 24.39 -39.77
CA GLY A 474 3.34 23.19 -40.40
C GLY A 474 4.36 22.21 -40.99
N LYS A 475 5.66 22.49 -40.95
CA LYS A 475 6.72 21.55 -41.39
C LYS A 475 7.54 21.02 -40.20
N CYS A 476 8.03 19.78 -40.32
CA CYS A 476 8.89 19.16 -39.31
C CYS A 476 10.39 19.47 -39.54
N CYS A 477 10.82 19.57 -40.80
CA CYS A 477 12.23 19.78 -41.12
C CYS A 477 12.61 21.26 -41.23
N PRO A 478 13.78 21.66 -40.70
CA PRO A 478 14.26 23.04 -40.79
C PRO A 478 14.72 23.40 -42.20
N GLU A 479 14.44 24.64 -42.63
CA GLU A 479 14.91 25.21 -43.90
C GLU A 479 15.96 26.31 -43.65
N LEU A 480 16.94 26.43 -44.56
CA LEU A 480 18.01 27.44 -44.49
C LEU A 480 17.61 28.71 -45.25
N ILE A 481 17.64 29.86 -44.59
CA ILE A 481 17.30 31.17 -45.17
C ILE A 481 18.50 32.11 -45.07
N CYS A 482 18.95 32.68 -46.19
CA CYS A 482 20.06 33.64 -46.21
C CYS A 482 19.53 35.08 -46.03
N GLU A 483 19.86 35.71 -44.90
CA GLU A 483 19.48 37.10 -44.61
C GLU A 483 20.67 38.06 -44.85
N PRO A 484 20.48 39.27 -45.40
CA PRO A 484 21.56 40.22 -45.66
C PRO A 484 22.21 40.75 -44.37
N LYS A 485 23.54 40.93 -44.41
CA LYS A 485 24.37 41.54 -43.35
C LYS A 485 24.53 43.04 -43.60
N ASN A 486 24.78 43.81 -42.54
CA ASN A 486 24.99 45.25 -42.62
C ASN A 486 26.43 45.63 -42.98
N VAL A 487 26.88 45.28 -44.19
CA VAL A 487 28.26 45.46 -44.68
C VAL A 487 28.27 45.90 -46.15
N CYS A 488 29.36 46.53 -46.61
CA CYS A 488 29.63 46.65 -48.05
C CYS A 488 30.36 45.39 -48.52
N VAL A 489 30.12 44.95 -49.76
CA VAL A 489 30.88 43.84 -50.36
C VAL A 489 31.62 44.35 -51.59
N TYR A 490 32.95 44.27 -51.57
CA TYR A 490 33.80 44.60 -52.73
C TYR A 490 34.71 43.42 -53.03
N ASN A 491 34.63 42.91 -54.27
CA ASN A 491 35.40 41.77 -54.77
C ASN A 491 35.38 40.52 -53.86
N GLY A 492 34.22 40.21 -53.27
CA GLY A 492 34.03 39.05 -52.38
C GLY A 492 34.40 39.27 -50.91
N THR A 493 34.91 40.46 -50.54
CA THR A 493 35.32 40.79 -49.17
C THR A 493 34.28 41.70 -48.49
N GLU A 494 33.93 41.39 -47.23
CA GLU A 494 33.01 42.17 -46.41
C GLU A 494 33.74 43.34 -45.71
N TYR A 495 33.23 44.56 -45.88
CA TYR A 495 33.76 45.78 -45.28
C TYR A 495 32.74 46.41 -44.33
N MET A 496 33.19 46.75 -43.12
CA MET A 496 32.35 47.39 -42.10
C MET A 496 31.99 48.84 -42.49
N PRO A 497 30.86 49.38 -42.00
CA PRO A 497 30.49 50.77 -42.26
C PRO A 497 31.61 51.75 -41.87
N LYS A 498 31.85 52.77 -42.69
CA LYS A 498 32.93 53.78 -42.57
C LYS A 498 34.36 53.27 -42.75
N SER A 499 34.58 52.00 -43.08
CA SER A 499 35.93 51.52 -43.40
C SER A 499 36.39 52.01 -44.77
N SER A 500 37.65 52.44 -44.84
CA SER A 500 38.32 52.85 -46.08
C SER A 500 39.18 51.72 -46.63
N PHE A 501 39.12 51.49 -47.93
CA PHE A 501 39.93 50.48 -48.62
C PHE A 501 40.33 50.96 -50.03
N PRO A 502 41.57 50.70 -50.47
CA PRO A 502 42.05 51.14 -51.77
C PRO A 502 41.50 50.25 -52.89
N THR A 503 41.04 50.86 -53.98
CA THR A 503 40.57 50.13 -55.17
C THR A 503 41.54 50.21 -56.34
N SER A 504 42.33 51.29 -56.44
CA SER A 504 43.41 51.47 -57.43
C SER A 504 44.54 52.34 -56.87
N LYS A 505 45.68 52.45 -57.58
CA LYS A 505 46.87 53.20 -57.10
C LYS A 505 46.64 54.70 -56.84
N CYS A 506 45.54 55.28 -57.35
CA CYS A 506 45.25 56.73 -57.26
C CYS A 506 43.84 57.08 -56.74
N GLN A 507 43.09 56.13 -56.16
CA GLN A 507 41.76 56.36 -55.56
C GLN A 507 41.62 55.74 -54.18
N ASP A 508 41.01 56.48 -53.26
CA ASP A 508 40.61 56.00 -51.94
C ASP A 508 39.08 55.82 -51.89
N CYS A 509 38.62 54.63 -51.48
CA CYS A 509 37.20 54.30 -51.37
C CYS A 509 36.78 54.05 -49.92
N THR A 510 35.51 54.31 -49.60
CA THR A 510 34.93 54.15 -48.26
C THR A 510 33.57 53.46 -48.34
N CYS A 511 33.31 52.54 -47.41
CA CYS A 511 32.01 51.94 -47.21
C CYS A 511 31.07 52.94 -46.52
N SER A 512 30.00 53.36 -47.20
CA SER A 512 29.03 54.31 -46.67
C SER A 512 28.02 53.65 -45.72
N ASN A 513 27.14 54.46 -45.11
CA ASN A 513 26.03 53.97 -44.28
C ASN A 513 24.72 53.85 -45.07
N GLU A 514 24.73 54.04 -46.39
CA GLU A 514 23.54 53.95 -47.22
C GLU A 514 23.32 52.53 -47.72
N VAL A 515 22.09 52.03 -47.57
CA VAL A 515 21.69 50.71 -48.07
C VAL A 515 21.35 50.81 -49.56
N ASP A 516 21.94 49.93 -50.36
CA ASP A 516 21.56 49.66 -51.74
C ASP A 516 20.23 48.87 -51.74
N ARG A 517 19.18 49.48 -52.31
CA ARG A 517 17.82 48.91 -52.33
C ARG A 517 17.71 47.62 -53.14
N THR A 518 18.68 47.34 -54.01
CA THR A 518 18.69 46.17 -54.89
C THR A 518 19.33 44.95 -54.24
N THR A 519 20.36 45.16 -53.40
CA THR A 519 21.12 44.06 -52.77
C THR A 519 20.89 43.94 -51.27
N GLY A 520 20.33 44.97 -50.62
CA GLY A 520 20.15 45.03 -49.17
C GLY A 520 21.45 45.27 -48.39
N LEU A 521 22.58 45.50 -49.08
CA LEU A 521 23.92 45.75 -48.53
C LEU A 521 24.28 47.25 -48.56
N LEU A 522 25.40 47.65 -47.95
CA LEU A 522 25.83 49.07 -47.91
C LEU A 522 26.60 49.49 -49.19
N LYS A 523 26.47 50.77 -49.61
CA LYS A 523 27.11 51.35 -50.82
C LYS A 523 28.57 51.80 -50.61
N ILE A 524 29.38 51.85 -51.67
CA ILE A 524 30.80 52.27 -51.67
C ILE A 524 30.99 53.63 -52.39
N ASN A 525 31.75 54.56 -51.80
CA ASN A 525 32.07 55.90 -52.36
C ASN A 525 33.59 56.11 -52.53
N CYS A 526 34.08 56.68 -53.64
CA CYS A 526 35.52 56.81 -53.96
C CYS A 526 35.97 58.22 -54.41
N SER A 527 37.21 58.64 -54.07
CA SER A 527 37.81 59.96 -54.43
C SER A 527 39.34 59.93 -54.74
N PRO A 528 39.93 60.92 -55.48
CA PRO A 528 41.35 60.95 -55.88
C PRO A 528 42.35 61.42 -54.79
N ARG A 529 43.61 60.93 -54.83
CA ARG A 529 44.67 61.11 -53.79
C ARG A 529 45.63 62.32 -54.04
N GLN A 530 46.12 63.01 -52.99
CA GLN A 530 47.10 64.16 -53.03
C GLN A 530 48.50 63.81 -52.46
N CYS A 531 49.59 64.45 -52.94
CA CYS A 531 51.01 64.18 -52.57
C CYS A 531 51.70 65.33 -51.78
N ASP A 532 52.64 65.01 -50.88
CA ASP A 532 53.44 65.95 -50.06
C ASP A 532 54.94 65.95 -50.46
N GLN A 533 55.57 67.13 -50.58
CA GLN A 533 56.95 67.33 -51.09
C GLN A 533 57.96 67.79 -50.01
N LYS A 534 57.58 67.88 -48.73
CA LYS A 534 58.53 68.27 -47.65
C LYS A 534 59.24 67.06 -47.03
N CYS A 535 60.58 67.07 -47.06
CA CYS A 535 61.40 66.05 -46.38
C CYS A 535 61.85 66.47 -44.97
N ALA A 536 62.03 65.48 -44.09
CA ALA A 536 62.54 65.65 -42.74
C ALA A 536 64.01 66.12 -42.73
N LYS A 537 64.42 66.85 -41.69
CA LYS A 537 65.82 67.33 -41.52
C LYS A 537 66.81 66.16 -41.57
N GLY A 538 67.88 66.31 -42.35
CA GLY A 538 68.85 65.23 -42.64
C GLY A 538 68.54 64.42 -43.91
N PHE A 539 67.40 64.66 -44.56
CA PHE A 539 66.95 64.05 -45.83
C PHE A 539 66.61 65.10 -46.90
N VAL A 540 66.81 64.78 -48.18
CA VAL A 540 66.58 65.67 -49.33
C VAL A 540 65.64 65.00 -50.35
N TYR A 541 64.68 65.74 -50.92
CA TYR A 541 63.65 65.21 -51.86
C TYR A 541 64.23 64.98 -53.26
N GLU A 542 63.96 63.81 -53.85
CA GLU A 542 64.31 63.45 -55.23
C GLU A 542 63.07 62.89 -55.98
N GLU A 543 62.85 63.34 -57.22
CA GLU A 543 61.76 62.85 -58.08
C GLU A 543 62.15 61.55 -58.83
N THR A 544 61.23 60.58 -58.89
CA THR A 544 61.46 59.26 -59.51
C THR A 544 60.88 59.17 -60.93
N ASN A 545 61.73 58.86 -61.92
CA ASN A 545 61.35 58.72 -63.33
C ASN A 545 60.74 57.32 -63.64
N SER A 546 59.52 57.06 -63.17
CA SER A 546 58.63 55.98 -63.68
C SER A 546 57.33 55.86 -62.86
N GLY A 547 56.17 56.20 -63.45
CA GLY A 547 54.83 55.65 -63.12
C GLY A 547 54.26 55.75 -61.69
N ASP A 548 55.00 56.29 -60.72
CA ASP A 548 54.58 56.44 -59.32
C ASP A 548 53.93 57.82 -59.08
N CYS A 549 52.85 57.85 -58.29
CA CYS A 549 52.03 59.06 -58.09
C CYS A 549 52.76 60.20 -57.32
N CYS A 550 53.82 59.93 -56.53
CA CYS A 550 54.61 60.94 -55.76
C CYS A 550 56.12 60.54 -55.67
N GLY A 551 57.07 61.49 -55.49
CA GLY A 551 58.53 61.27 -55.36
C GLY A 551 59.04 60.87 -53.94
N LYS A 552 60.37 60.75 -53.72
CA LYS A 552 60.96 60.17 -52.48
C LYS A 552 62.11 61.00 -51.84
N CYS A 553 62.21 60.99 -50.51
CA CYS A 553 63.27 61.65 -49.73
C CYS A 553 64.46 60.71 -49.42
N VAL A 554 65.72 61.18 -49.55
CA VAL A 554 66.97 60.39 -49.36
C VAL A 554 67.90 61.00 -48.30
N GLN A 555 68.50 60.18 -47.42
CA GLN A 555 69.30 60.64 -46.25
C GLN A 555 70.74 61.05 -46.60
N LYS A 556 71.25 62.14 -45.97
CA LYS A 556 72.64 62.62 -46.16
C LYS A 556 73.43 62.90 -44.86
N TYR A 557 72.80 62.98 -43.69
CA TYR A 557 73.46 63.31 -42.41
C TYR A 557 72.96 62.44 -41.23
N CYS A 558 73.80 62.23 -40.20
CA CYS A 558 73.40 61.74 -38.87
C CYS A 558 72.86 62.91 -38.04
N VAL A 559 71.71 62.75 -37.36
CA VAL A 559 71.15 63.79 -36.48
C VAL A 559 71.18 63.30 -35.03
N VAL A 560 71.97 63.95 -34.17
CA VAL A 560 71.96 63.73 -32.70
C VAL A 560 71.16 64.87 -32.06
N SER A 561 70.10 64.55 -31.32
CA SER A 561 69.33 65.57 -30.58
C SER A 561 69.56 65.41 -29.09
N VAL A 562 70.25 66.37 -28.45
CA VAL A 562 70.45 66.38 -26.99
C VAL A 562 69.86 67.67 -26.42
N ASN A 563 68.97 67.54 -25.42
CA ASN A 563 68.22 68.65 -24.81
C ASN A 563 67.55 69.60 -25.83
N GLY A 564 66.97 69.04 -26.90
CA GLY A 564 66.19 69.79 -27.90
C GLY A 564 67.01 70.60 -28.91
N THR A 565 68.34 70.44 -28.90
CA THR A 565 69.21 70.99 -29.95
C THR A 565 69.69 69.86 -30.86
N ASP A 566 69.43 69.99 -32.15
CA ASP A 566 69.85 69.01 -33.16
C ASP A 566 71.28 69.33 -33.63
N HIS A 567 72.18 68.35 -33.48
CA HIS A 567 73.56 68.39 -33.95
C HIS A 567 73.71 67.44 -35.14
N LEU A 568 74.21 67.96 -36.26
CA LEU A 568 74.47 67.18 -37.47
C LEU A 568 75.90 66.65 -37.41
N LEU A 569 76.04 65.33 -37.33
CA LEU A 569 77.35 64.67 -37.38
C LEU A 569 77.61 64.13 -38.78
N THR A 570 78.86 64.26 -39.23
CA THR A 570 79.33 63.56 -40.42
C THR A 570 79.78 62.14 -40.06
N PRO A 571 79.72 61.16 -40.99
CA PRO A 571 80.14 59.79 -40.69
C PRO A 571 81.60 59.73 -40.21
N GLY A 572 81.83 59.25 -38.98
CA GLY A 572 83.14 59.12 -38.32
C GLY A 572 83.39 60.00 -37.09
N GLU A 573 82.45 60.86 -36.69
CA GLU A 573 82.64 61.89 -35.64
C GLU A 573 82.01 61.50 -34.27
N THR A 574 82.64 61.90 -33.14
CA THR A 574 82.22 61.62 -31.73
C THR A 574 82.05 62.86 -30.86
N TRP A 575 81.06 62.89 -29.96
CA TRP A 575 80.70 64.03 -29.10
C TRP A 575 80.10 63.61 -27.72
N SER A 576 80.38 64.35 -26.63
CA SER A 576 79.78 64.13 -25.29
C SER A 576 79.37 65.43 -24.55
N PRO A 577 78.33 65.43 -23.68
CA PRO A 577 77.83 66.63 -23.03
C PRO A 577 78.55 66.95 -21.70
N LEU A 578 78.88 68.23 -21.46
CA LEU A 578 79.62 68.71 -20.27
C LEU A 578 78.89 68.55 -18.92
N GLN A 579 77.59 68.24 -18.89
CA GLN A 579 76.76 68.13 -17.68
C GLN A 579 76.43 66.69 -17.25
N ASN A 580 76.71 65.69 -18.09
CA ASN A 580 76.50 64.28 -17.77
C ASN A 580 77.73 63.47 -18.21
N SER A 581 78.71 63.36 -17.33
CA SER A 581 79.97 62.63 -17.58
C SER A 581 79.78 61.12 -17.78
N CYS A 582 78.55 60.62 -17.66
CA CYS A 582 78.22 59.22 -17.83
C CYS A 582 77.67 58.89 -19.24
N GLU A 583 77.60 59.82 -20.21
CA GLU A 583 77.06 59.58 -21.58
C GLU A 583 77.95 60.07 -22.76
N GLN A 584 78.06 59.30 -23.86
CA GLN A 584 78.87 59.62 -25.07
C GLN A 584 78.19 59.17 -26.39
N TYR A 585 78.31 59.93 -27.50
CA TYR A 585 77.67 59.70 -28.82
C TYR A 585 78.68 59.64 -29.99
N SER A 586 78.48 58.74 -30.98
CA SER A 586 79.32 58.56 -32.19
C SER A 586 78.49 58.30 -33.46
N CYS A 587 78.83 58.88 -34.63
CA CYS A 587 78.16 58.62 -35.92
C CYS A 587 78.97 57.66 -36.81
N GLY A 588 78.38 56.53 -37.20
CA GLY A 588 79.00 55.49 -38.04
C GLY A 588 78.84 55.70 -39.55
N GLY A 589 79.64 54.99 -40.35
CA GLY A 589 79.71 55.08 -41.83
C GLY A 589 78.39 54.87 -42.59
N THR A 590 77.35 54.32 -41.96
CA THR A 590 76.02 54.10 -42.54
C THR A 590 74.98 55.13 -42.07
N PHE A 591 75.42 56.30 -41.58
CA PHE A 591 74.58 57.37 -41.04
C PHE A 591 73.76 56.98 -39.79
N THR A 592 74.30 56.09 -38.95
CA THR A 592 73.71 55.62 -37.69
C THR A 592 74.47 56.13 -36.47
N ILE A 593 73.76 56.37 -35.36
CA ILE A 593 74.34 56.92 -34.12
C ILE A 593 74.45 55.84 -33.04
N SER A 594 75.59 55.77 -32.36
CA SER A 594 75.81 54.88 -31.21
C SER A 594 76.09 55.67 -29.93
N THR A 595 75.41 55.31 -28.83
CA THR A 595 75.48 55.98 -27.51
C THR A 595 75.87 55.00 -26.40
N SER A 596 76.67 55.43 -25.41
CA SER A 596 77.05 54.63 -24.23
C SER A 596 76.80 55.36 -22.90
N SER A 597 76.14 54.72 -21.90
CA SER A 597 75.70 55.31 -20.60
C SER A 597 75.89 54.44 -19.33
N VAL A 598 76.16 55.00 -18.13
CA VAL A 598 76.30 54.28 -16.82
C VAL A 598 75.09 54.51 -15.87
N VAL A 599 74.52 53.47 -15.21
CA VAL A 599 73.22 53.55 -14.43
C VAL A 599 73.31 53.03 -12.97
N CYS A 600 72.61 53.66 -12.00
CA CYS A 600 72.57 53.34 -10.55
C CYS A 600 71.23 52.74 -10.01
N PRO A 601 71.21 51.92 -8.94
CA PRO A 601 69.98 51.40 -8.29
C PRO A 601 69.23 52.42 -7.39
N PRO A 602 67.91 52.27 -7.15
CA PRO A 602 67.06 53.21 -6.40
C PRO A 602 67.29 53.20 -4.87
N PHE A 603 67.20 54.37 -4.22
CA PHE A 603 67.58 54.60 -2.81
C PHE A 603 66.47 55.31 -2.00
N GLN A 604 65.98 54.72 -0.89
CA GLN A 604 64.92 55.29 -0.03
C GLN A 604 65.40 55.59 1.39
N GLN A 605 65.32 56.86 1.78
CA GLN A 605 65.92 57.38 3.01
C GLN A 605 65.20 57.01 4.30
N SER A 606 63.89 56.79 4.25
CA SER A 606 63.01 56.55 5.40
C SER A 606 63.13 55.16 5.99
N ASN A 607 63.56 54.20 5.18
CA ASN A 607 63.74 52.83 5.60
C ASN A 607 65.11 52.63 6.28
N CYS A 608 65.99 53.64 6.24
CA CYS A 608 67.32 53.63 6.84
C CYS A 608 67.30 53.93 8.35
N LYS A 609 68.16 53.27 9.15
CA LYS A 609 68.49 53.75 10.50
C LYS A 609 69.17 55.14 10.40
N PRO A 610 68.84 56.10 11.30
CA PRO A 610 69.39 57.45 11.25
C PRO A 610 70.94 57.48 11.20
N ASP A 611 71.50 58.43 10.45
CA ASP A 611 72.95 58.72 10.28
C ASP A 611 73.82 57.70 9.53
N THR A 612 73.26 56.94 8.59
CA THR A 612 73.98 55.87 7.87
C THR A 612 74.11 56.03 6.34
N ILE A 613 74.01 57.26 5.79
CA ILE A 613 73.86 57.50 4.34
C ILE A 613 75.08 58.16 3.68
N GLN A 614 75.66 57.56 2.61
CA GLN A 614 76.84 58.07 1.87
C GLN A 614 76.79 57.83 0.33
N THR A 615 77.61 58.56 -0.46
CA THR A 615 77.73 58.51 -1.95
C THR A 615 79.02 57.77 -2.42
N ALA A 616 78.93 56.95 -3.46
CA ALA A 616 80.02 56.12 -4.00
C ALA A 616 81.12 56.90 -4.76
N ALA A 617 82.33 56.36 -4.80
CA ALA A 617 83.57 57.04 -5.23
C ALA A 617 83.67 57.45 -6.72
N ASN A 618 82.82 56.93 -7.62
CA ASN A 618 82.74 57.32 -9.03
C ASN A 618 81.80 58.52 -9.28
N GLY A 619 81.35 59.17 -8.21
CA GLY A 619 80.51 60.37 -8.27
C GLY A 619 79.04 60.13 -8.63
N CYS A 620 78.57 58.88 -8.73
CA CYS A 620 77.28 58.57 -9.34
C CYS A 620 76.12 58.03 -8.42
N CYS A 621 76.30 57.28 -7.30
CA CYS A 621 75.18 56.62 -6.54
C CYS A 621 75.23 56.68 -4.96
N LYS A 622 74.11 56.45 -4.17
CA LYS A 622 73.98 56.54 -2.65
C LYS A 622 73.46 55.25 -1.90
N ILE A 623 73.77 54.99 -0.58
CA ILE A 623 73.44 53.72 0.22
C ILE A 623 73.11 53.84 1.77
N CYS A 624 72.42 52.85 2.47
CA CYS A 624 72.00 52.78 3.95
C CYS A 624 71.47 51.39 4.54
N VAL A 625 70.88 51.26 5.79
CA VAL A 625 70.42 49.98 6.52
C VAL A 625 68.95 49.96 7.15
N GLU A 626 68.08 48.89 7.04
CA GLU A 626 66.57 48.86 7.32
C GLU A 626 65.91 47.96 8.47
N LYS A 627 64.55 48.00 8.76
CA LYS A 627 63.76 47.46 9.96
C LYS A 627 62.40 46.60 9.74
N ASP A 628 62.38 45.22 9.72
CA ASP A 628 61.43 44.04 10.05
C ASP A 628 59.93 43.65 9.56
N SER A 629 59.59 42.31 9.40
CA SER A 629 58.25 41.55 9.25
C SER A 629 58.22 39.99 9.62
N ALA A 630 57.10 39.29 10.03
CA ALA A 630 57.04 37.94 10.79
C ALA A 630 56.10 36.71 10.31
N CYS A 631 56.01 35.54 11.04
CA CYS A 631 55.48 34.16 10.69
C CYS A 631 54.30 33.54 11.54
N ASN A 632 53.28 32.84 10.95
CA ASN A 632 51.96 32.43 11.57
C ASN A 632 51.38 31.01 11.20
N VAL A 633 50.28 30.53 11.86
CA VAL A 633 49.57 29.23 11.64
C VAL A 633 48.32 29.36 10.72
N THR A 634 48.08 28.39 9.82
CA THR A 634 46.94 28.29 8.87
C THR A 634 46.38 26.84 8.85
N SER A 635 45.11 26.55 8.48
CA SER A 635 44.58 25.15 8.45
C SER A 635 43.68 24.76 7.26
N MET A 636 43.61 23.45 6.97
CA MET A 636 42.84 22.84 5.88
C MET A 636 42.21 21.49 6.30
N LYS A 637 40.93 21.21 5.93
CA LYS A 637 40.26 19.92 6.18
C LYS A 637 40.28 19.02 4.93
N THR A 638 40.56 17.73 5.10
CA THR A 638 40.54 16.75 4.00
C THR A 638 40.38 15.31 4.48
N HIS A 639 39.89 14.40 3.63
CA HIS A 639 39.89 12.96 3.93
C HIS A 639 41.30 12.38 3.80
N VAL A 640 41.72 11.62 4.81
CA VAL A 640 43.06 11.04 4.86
C VAL A 640 43.03 9.63 4.29
N SER A 641 43.82 9.36 3.26
CA SER A 641 43.96 8.02 2.66
C SER A 641 45.41 7.54 2.76
N GLN A 642 45.60 6.30 3.23
CA GLN A 642 46.90 5.63 3.22
C GLN A 642 46.72 4.19 2.73
N ASN A 643 47.42 3.84 1.64
CA ASN A 643 47.18 2.62 0.85
C ASN A 643 45.68 2.51 0.46
N ASP A 644 45.09 1.32 0.43
CA ASP A 644 43.68 1.09 0.08
C ASP A 644 42.67 1.41 1.21
N CYS A 645 43.04 2.28 2.14
CA CYS A 645 42.25 2.63 3.33
C CYS A 645 42.08 4.15 3.47
N GLN A 646 40.87 4.60 3.83
CA GLN A 646 40.53 6.03 3.91
C GLN A 646 39.74 6.36 5.18
N SER A 647 39.92 7.58 5.69
CA SER A 647 39.15 8.11 6.83
C SER A 647 37.70 8.33 6.42
N LYS A 648 36.78 7.94 7.31
CA LYS A 648 35.34 8.05 7.04
C LYS A 648 34.85 9.50 6.95
N GLU A 649 35.49 10.41 7.70
CA GLU A 649 35.18 11.85 7.71
C GLU A 649 36.43 12.68 7.35
N GLU A 650 36.22 13.94 6.96
CA GLU A 650 37.30 14.90 6.72
C GLU A 650 37.97 15.31 8.03
N VAL A 651 39.29 15.38 7.99
CA VAL A 651 40.16 15.60 9.15
C VAL A 651 40.89 16.92 8.97
N ASP A 652 40.88 17.75 10.02
CA ASP A 652 41.53 19.07 10.03
C ASP A 652 43.06 18.95 10.18
N MET A 653 43.79 19.60 9.28
CA MET A 653 45.24 19.54 9.12
C MET A 653 45.86 20.95 9.06
N PRO A 654 46.19 21.56 10.22
CA PRO A 654 46.91 22.85 10.30
C PRO A 654 48.40 22.77 9.91
N TYR A 655 48.93 23.88 9.36
CA TYR A 655 50.31 24.09 8.86
C TYR A 655 50.81 25.54 9.08
N CYS A 656 52.12 25.81 8.89
CA CYS A 656 52.75 27.13 9.11
C CYS A 656 53.08 27.91 7.84
N GLU A 657 52.90 29.24 7.87
CA GLU A 657 53.16 30.15 6.76
C GLU A 657 53.65 31.55 7.20
N GLY A 658 54.68 32.09 6.54
CA GLY A 658 55.19 33.46 6.74
C GLY A 658 56.71 33.62 6.56
N SER A 659 57.23 34.83 6.80
CA SER A 659 58.65 35.17 6.55
C SER A 659 59.45 35.30 7.85
N CYS A 660 60.67 34.78 7.83
CA CYS A 660 61.58 34.77 8.99
C CYS A 660 62.95 35.33 8.60
N ILE A 661 63.57 36.06 9.52
CA ILE A 661 64.80 36.82 9.24
C ILE A 661 65.99 35.86 9.10
N THR A 662 66.63 35.87 7.95
CA THR A 662 67.86 35.11 7.69
C THR A 662 69.00 36.08 7.37
N PHE A 663 70.21 35.82 7.87
CA PHE A 663 71.37 36.67 7.61
C PHE A 663 72.69 35.89 7.64
N ALA A 664 73.70 36.43 6.97
CA ALA A 664 75.07 35.94 7.01
C ALA A 664 75.98 37.10 7.42
N ARG A 665 76.73 36.95 8.53
CA ARG A 665 77.58 38.03 9.04
C ARG A 665 78.89 37.49 9.59
N TYR A 666 80.01 38.12 9.26
CA TYR A 666 81.32 37.81 9.84
C TYR A 666 81.32 37.99 11.36
N SER A 667 81.85 37.00 12.08
CA SER A 667 81.92 37.00 13.54
C SER A 667 83.39 36.96 13.97
N ALA A 668 83.87 38.07 14.52
CA ALA A 668 85.26 38.23 14.91
C ALA A 668 85.78 37.18 15.92
N PRO A 669 85.01 36.74 16.95
CA PRO A 669 85.46 35.71 17.88
C PRO A 669 85.67 34.34 17.23
N GLU A 670 84.93 34.03 16.17
CA GLU A 670 84.96 32.75 15.47
C GLU A 670 85.83 32.82 14.19
N ALA A 671 86.38 34.01 13.89
CA ALA A 671 87.17 34.34 12.70
C ALA A 671 86.56 33.82 11.37
N ALA A 672 85.22 33.74 11.29
CA ALA A 672 84.49 33.18 10.15
C ALA A 672 83.13 33.85 9.93
N ILE A 673 82.53 33.65 8.75
CA ILE A 673 81.18 34.13 8.45
C ILE A 673 80.14 33.21 9.11
N LYS A 674 79.35 33.79 10.01
CA LYS A 674 78.25 33.12 10.70
C LYS A 674 76.97 33.29 9.90
N HIS A 675 76.49 32.18 9.37
CA HIS A 675 75.20 32.11 8.67
C HIS A 675 74.10 31.70 9.66
N THR A 676 73.02 32.47 9.71
CA THR A 676 71.80 32.19 10.47
C THR A 676 70.63 32.23 9.51
N CYS A 677 70.18 31.06 9.07
CA CYS A 677 68.90 30.95 8.40
C CYS A 677 67.83 30.65 9.45
N SER A 678 66.67 31.26 9.34
CA SER A 678 65.48 30.90 10.10
C SER A 678 64.33 30.72 9.12
N CYS A 679 63.50 29.71 9.36
CA CYS A 679 62.34 29.40 8.54
C CYS A 679 61.11 29.34 9.43
N CYS A 680 59.97 29.71 8.86
CA CYS A 680 58.68 29.59 9.52
C CYS A 680 58.34 28.10 9.64
N LYS A 681 58.30 27.59 10.88
CA LYS A 681 58.08 26.16 11.17
C LYS A 681 57.17 25.99 12.37
N GLU A 682 56.62 24.79 12.51
CA GLU A 682 55.81 24.40 13.65
C GLU A 682 56.64 24.47 14.94
N ALA A 683 56.23 25.36 15.83
CA ALA A 683 56.82 25.51 17.16
C ALA A 683 56.25 24.47 18.11
N ARG A 684 54.95 24.16 17.96
CA ARG A 684 54.24 23.19 18.78
C ARG A 684 53.27 22.39 17.95
N PHE A 685 53.24 21.07 18.16
CA PHE A 685 52.30 20.17 17.52
C PHE A 685 51.93 19.01 18.45
N SER A 686 50.74 18.45 18.26
CA SER A 686 50.26 17.24 18.94
C SER A 686 50.07 16.10 17.93
N LYS A 687 50.20 14.84 18.35
CA LYS A 687 49.92 13.68 17.49
C LYS A 687 48.49 13.22 17.72
N ARG A 688 47.68 13.17 16.67
CA ARG A 688 46.28 12.74 16.71
C ARG A 688 46.11 11.47 15.87
N THR A 689 45.40 10.49 16.41
CA THR A 689 45.13 9.20 15.73
C THR A 689 43.68 9.14 15.30
N ILE A 690 43.46 8.69 14.07
CA ILE A 690 42.16 8.45 13.45
C ILE A 690 42.12 7.04 12.89
N ASP A 691 40.93 6.49 12.71
CA ASP A 691 40.75 5.17 12.12
C ASP A 691 40.53 5.27 10.60
N LEU A 692 41.34 4.55 9.83
CA LEU A 692 41.17 4.38 8.40
C LEU A 692 40.45 3.05 8.12
N VAL A 693 39.41 3.11 7.29
CA VAL A 693 38.63 1.93 6.90
C VAL A 693 39.14 1.45 5.55
N CYS A 694 39.63 0.22 5.49
CA CYS A 694 40.13 -0.41 4.28
C CYS A 694 39.01 -1.08 3.48
N LYS A 695 39.17 -1.19 2.16
CA LYS A 695 38.18 -1.88 1.28
C LYS A 695 37.90 -3.34 1.67
N ASN A 696 38.81 -4.01 2.37
CA ASN A 696 38.63 -5.37 2.89
C ASN A 696 37.95 -5.42 4.29
N GLY A 697 37.43 -4.29 4.78
CA GLY A 697 36.72 -4.18 6.06
C GLY A 697 37.60 -4.07 7.31
N LYS A 698 38.94 -4.14 7.16
CA LYS A 698 39.87 -3.97 8.28
C LYS A 698 39.99 -2.48 8.65
N ILE A 699 40.04 -2.19 9.95
CA ILE A 699 40.27 -0.84 10.47
C ILE A 699 41.74 -0.71 10.87
N LEU A 700 42.42 0.31 10.35
CA LEU A 700 43.81 0.61 10.63
C LEU A 700 43.93 2.00 11.28
N PRO A 701 44.50 2.12 12.50
CA PRO A 701 44.73 3.42 13.12
C PRO A 701 45.88 4.15 12.42
N PHE A 702 45.65 5.42 12.07
CA PHE A 702 46.61 6.31 11.45
C PHE A 702 46.83 7.56 12.30
N THR A 703 48.09 7.84 12.64
CA THR A 703 48.47 8.98 13.46
C THR A 703 49.13 10.06 12.62
N TYR A 704 48.61 11.30 12.68
CA TYR A 704 49.19 12.47 12.02
C TYR A 704 49.56 13.57 13.02
N MET A 705 50.40 14.52 12.59
CA MET A 705 50.78 15.69 13.40
C MET A 705 49.81 16.83 13.16
N PHE A 706 49.27 17.38 14.24
CA PHE A 706 48.36 18.52 14.27
C PHE A 706 49.14 19.74 14.80
N VAL A 707 49.44 20.70 13.93
CA VAL A 707 50.18 21.93 14.27
C VAL A 707 49.33 22.86 15.12
N GLU A 708 49.88 23.33 16.24
CA GLU A 708 49.20 24.23 17.18
C GLU A 708 49.77 25.64 17.16
N GLU A 709 51.06 25.81 16.84
CA GLU A 709 51.73 27.12 16.85
C GLU A 709 52.90 27.14 15.85
N CYS A 710 53.17 28.31 15.25
CA CYS A 710 54.24 28.53 14.28
C CYS A 710 55.18 29.64 14.76
N SER A 711 56.49 29.44 14.57
CA SER A 711 57.48 30.46 14.89
C SER A 711 58.68 30.37 13.94
N CYS A 712 59.51 31.43 13.95
CA CYS A 712 60.74 31.45 13.19
C CYS A 712 61.82 30.62 13.90
N SER A 713 62.11 29.45 13.35
CA SER A 713 63.10 28.53 13.93
C SER A 713 64.37 28.48 13.07
N GLN A 714 65.52 28.50 13.73
CA GLN A 714 66.82 28.52 13.07
C GLN A 714 67.07 27.21 12.32
N THR A 715 67.38 27.29 11.04
CA THR A 715 67.64 26.15 10.15
C THR A 715 69.05 26.30 9.55
N ARG A 716 69.75 25.20 9.28
CA ARG A 716 71.09 25.24 8.66
C ARG A 716 70.97 25.59 7.17
N CYS A 717 71.69 26.63 6.72
CA CYS A 717 71.78 26.99 5.30
C CYS A 717 72.72 25.98 4.61
N THR A 718 72.24 25.12 3.72
CA THR A 718 73.08 24.14 3.00
C THR A 718 73.30 24.57 1.55
N ASP A 719 74.56 24.73 1.15
CA ASP A 719 74.97 24.86 -0.24
C ASP A 719 75.19 23.46 -0.82
N ASP A 720 74.30 23.00 -1.73
CA ASP A 720 74.82 22.22 -2.85
C ASP A 720 73.88 22.11 -4.06
N LYS A 721 74.56 22.11 -5.20
CA LYS A 721 74.04 22.12 -6.57
C LYS A 721 73.40 20.78 -6.93
N HIS A 722 72.10 20.73 -7.17
CA HIS A 722 71.54 19.74 -8.10
C HIS A 722 70.35 20.27 -8.93
N ALA A 723 70.69 20.60 -10.17
CA ALA A 723 69.98 20.33 -11.43
C ALA A 723 68.45 20.15 -11.42
N ARG A 724 67.81 21.03 -12.20
CA ARG A 724 66.55 20.77 -12.91
C ARG A 724 66.45 19.30 -13.37
N ARG A 725 65.37 18.60 -12.96
CA ARG A 725 64.75 17.57 -13.79
C ARG A 725 63.29 17.93 -14.07
N LYS A 726 62.99 18.10 -15.36
CA LYS A 726 61.64 18.13 -15.94
C LYS A 726 61.03 16.72 -15.91
N ARG A 727 59.71 16.68 -15.63
CA ARG A 727 58.65 15.72 -16.06
C ARG A 727 58.87 14.21 -15.87
N SER A 728 57.87 13.55 -15.28
CA SER A 728 57.09 12.47 -15.91
C SER A 728 55.89 12.08 -15.03
N PHE A 729 54.71 11.92 -15.64
CA PHE A 729 53.64 11.07 -15.10
C PHE A 729 54.09 9.60 -15.14
N THR A 730 53.63 8.77 -14.21
CA THR A 730 53.28 7.37 -14.50
C THR A 730 52.27 6.86 -13.47
N LEU A 731 51.18 6.29 -13.98
CA LEU A 731 50.27 5.40 -13.27
C LEU A 731 51.02 4.20 -12.70
N GLN A 732 50.58 3.74 -11.54
CA GLN A 732 50.31 2.33 -11.28
C GLN A 732 49.02 2.20 -10.47
#